data_AF-M9R4W8-F1
#
_entry.id   AF-M9R4W8-F1
#
_cell.length_a   1.000
_cell.length_b   1.000
_cell.length_c   1.000
_cell.angle_alpha   90.00
_cell.angle_beta   90.00
_cell.angle_gamma   90.00
#
_symmetry.space_group_name_H-M   'P 1'
#
loop_
_entity.id
_entity.type
_entity.pdbx_description
1 polymer ?
#
loop_
_entity_poly.entity_id
_entity_poly.type
_entity_poly.pdbx_seq_one_letter_code
_entity_poly.pdbx_strand_id
1 'polypeptide(L)'
;MLEHVLLLPRNRALLKDADLRWLVLDELHTYAGAQAIEVAFLIRKLKANLGMSTGTLRCVGTSASLDPERKDDLSKFASDLFNEPFGAGDAAVITGERELHPRLREDLTTHSLAPEDWVSLGEGLARLRKDGGLSPEEERFHLENWNEELGSFLPLRGDDFGEALLTALSTLNEVRQVATALHNKASGLMLLERLAGVIFDGVEQELAERALIALVNVAVLAVPRHGGGFPLLPARYHIAATTIEGALVELSADAPERWSRVLAGKVGRDATSDAPAAFPLLVCRTCGEPYIEAWDDGRRLAALPPRNNKGERTVLRLIGTAPAALDEEEDEDEKTEFVHIDPRTGSIEDDPGEGIISLQVAECVDDDHDRKKYVKACLACGEKKGAFAEPLTTIYAGDESTSAMATQTLLEALPAKLDSDAPMQGRSLLAFSDNRQDAAFFAPFLERISRVEAVRGAIIDAVRSEEDLSITNLSAEVGARLKKHRFRVFDRGDQSAPLSGTELKDRMTALVTAEITLGGRGRGSLEAYGLLSVAHDGLDKIERRVSQSLEDHGKPHLSAYASGVMRLILMMMRQSRAISDLDGRLDLGDEAIWGRGLGSERISWELRKESNASRIRRVLPTRPRDKTRLIWVLCDRLGLSREDADTIAEACWDEMVWSCHGLVPVSFEQCLL
;
A
#
# COMPACT_ATOMS: atom_id res chain seq x y z
N MET A 1 -8.17 4.28 23.69
CA MET A 1 -9.53 4.32 23.12
C MET A 1 -10.60 4.56 24.18
N LEU A 2 -10.77 3.69 25.19
CA LEU A 2 -11.81 3.86 26.24
C LEU A 2 -11.74 5.22 26.97
N GLU A 3 -10.55 5.70 27.30
CA GLU A 3 -10.39 7.03 27.90
C GLU A 3 -10.95 8.15 27.01
N HIS A 4 -10.68 8.12 25.70
CA HIS A 4 -11.26 9.08 24.76
C HIS A 4 -12.79 8.98 24.69
N VAL A 5 -13.35 7.78 24.76
CA VAL A 5 -14.81 7.58 24.79
C VAL A 5 -15.41 8.22 26.05
N LEU A 6 -14.73 8.10 27.19
CA LEU A 6 -15.18 8.67 28.46
C LEU A 6 -15.00 10.20 28.55
N LEU A 7 -13.95 10.76 27.92
CA LEU A 7 -13.60 12.18 28.02
C LEU A 7 -14.24 13.05 26.92
N LEU A 8 -14.32 12.57 25.67
CA LEU A 8 -14.79 13.39 24.56
C LEU A 8 -16.33 13.46 24.54
N PRO A 9 -16.94 14.67 24.59
CA PRO A 9 -18.40 14.82 24.66
C PRO A 9 -19.15 14.11 23.53
N ARG A 10 -18.58 14.13 22.31
CA ARG A 10 -19.16 13.49 21.12
C ARG A 10 -19.27 11.97 21.27
N ASN A 11 -18.32 11.33 21.95
CA ASN A 11 -18.24 9.87 22.06
C ASN A 11 -18.90 9.35 23.34
N ARG A 12 -19.00 10.18 24.39
CA ARG A 12 -19.61 9.79 25.67
C ARG A 12 -21.06 9.32 25.52
N ALA A 13 -21.77 9.80 24.50
CA ALA A 13 -23.12 9.36 24.16
C ALA A 13 -23.21 7.85 23.86
N LEU A 14 -22.13 7.21 23.39
CA LEU A 14 -22.09 5.77 23.10
C LEU A 14 -22.33 4.90 24.34
N LEU A 15 -21.98 5.41 25.52
CA LEU A 15 -22.11 4.70 26.79
C LEU A 15 -23.34 5.15 27.60
N LYS A 16 -24.12 6.09 27.06
CA LYS A 16 -25.31 6.60 27.74
C LYS A 16 -26.34 5.47 27.84
N ASP A 17 -26.82 5.21 29.06
CA ASP A 17 -27.81 4.17 29.37
C ASP A 17 -27.37 2.73 29.02
N ALA A 18 -26.06 2.49 28.82
CA ALA A 18 -25.53 1.17 28.51
C ALA A 18 -25.58 0.21 29.72
N ASP A 19 -26.21 -0.95 29.57
CA ASP A 19 -26.20 -2.04 30.56
C ASP A 19 -24.96 -2.93 30.38
N LEU A 20 -23.81 -2.49 30.89
CA LEU A 20 -22.56 -3.22 30.75
C LEU A 20 -22.56 -4.47 31.67
N ARG A 21 -22.63 -5.66 31.06
CA ARG A 21 -22.67 -6.94 31.80
C ARG A 21 -21.34 -7.69 31.83
N TRP A 22 -20.50 -7.50 30.83
CA TRP A 22 -19.25 -8.22 30.66
C TRP A 22 -18.11 -7.27 30.32
N LEU A 23 -16.93 -7.55 30.86
CA LEU A 23 -15.69 -6.87 30.52
C LEU A 23 -14.60 -7.91 30.31
N VAL A 24 -14.05 -7.97 29.10
CA VAL A 24 -12.99 -8.88 28.73
C VAL A 24 -11.71 -8.08 28.51
N LEU A 25 -10.63 -8.45 29.19
CA LEU A 25 -9.30 -7.94 28.89
C LEU A 25 -8.42 -9.07 28.39
N ASP A 26 -7.80 -8.84 27.24
CA ASP A 26 -6.81 -9.74 26.67
C ASP A 26 -5.40 -9.36 27.11
N GLU A 27 -4.51 -10.36 27.03
CA GLU A 27 -3.09 -10.27 27.35
C GLU A 27 -2.78 -9.69 28.73
N LEU A 28 -3.42 -10.22 29.77
CA LEU A 28 -3.22 -9.75 31.15
C LEU A 28 -1.76 -9.74 31.60
N HIS A 29 -0.93 -10.61 31.04
CA HIS A 29 0.50 -10.66 31.34
C HIS A 29 1.27 -9.39 30.90
N THR A 30 0.68 -8.56 30.04
CA THR A 30 1.27 -7.27 29.62
C THR A 30 1.00 -6.14 30.61
N TYR A 31 0.01 -6.27 31.50
CA TYR A 31 -0.30 -5.24 32.49
C TYR A 31 0.59 -5.41 33.72
N ALA A 32 1.63 -4.58 33.82
CA ALA A 32 2.50 -4.53 35.00
C ALA A 32 2.74 -3.09 35.48
N GLY A 33 3.03 -2.95 36.77
CA GLY A 33 3.42 -1.67 37.38
C GLY A 33 2.42 -0.53 37.10
N ALA A 34 2.94 0.59 36.62
CA ALA A 34 2.14 1.80 36.33
C ALA A 34 1.03 1.55 35.30
N GLN A 35 1.31 0.78 34.25
CA GLN A 35 0.33 0.49 33.20
C GLN A 35 -0.88 -0.27 33.75
N ALA A 36 -0.66 -1.26 34.63
CA ALA A 36 -1.75 -1.98 35.28
C ALA A 36 -2.60 -1.03 36.14
N ILE A 37 -1.96 -0.13 36.90
CA ILE A 37 -2.63 0.86 37.74
C ILE A 37 -3.51 1.79 36.90
N GLU A 38 -3.00 2.32 35.79
CA GLU A 38 -3.76 3.20 34.90
C GLU A 38 -5.00 2.52 34.31
N VAL A 39 -4.85 1.27 33.83
CA VAL A 39 -5.97 0.48 33.33
C VAL A 39 -6.99 0.22 34.44
N ALA A 40 -6.53 -0.10 35.65
CA ALA A 40 -7.38 -0.33 36.80
C ALA A 40 -8.20 0.92 37.17
N PHE A 41 -7.60 2.11 37.12
CA PHE A 41 -8.31 3.38 37.33
C PHE A 41 -9.28 3.70 36.19
N LEU A 42 -8.92 3.37 34.96
CA LEU A 42 -9.80 3.58 33.80
C LEU A 42 -11.07 2.71 33.89
N ILE A 43 -10.95 1.46 34.33
CA ILE A 43 -12.09 0.56 34.58
C ILE A 43 -12.98 1.12 35.70
N ARG A 44 -12.38 1.59 36.80
CA ARG A 44 -13.13 2.24 37.89
C ARG A 44 -13.87 3.49 37.40
N LYS A 45 -13.23 4.31 36.54
CA LYS A 45 -13.84 5.49 35.92
C LYS A 45 -15.02 5.12 35.01
N LEU A 46 -14.90 4.04 34.23
CA LEU A 46 -15.99 3.50 33.42
C LEU A 46 -17.19 3.10 34.30
N LYS A 47 -16.95 2.28 35.33
CA LYS A 47 -18.00 1.85 36.28
C LYS A 47 -18.69 3.03 36.97
N ALA A 48 -17.91 4.01 37.41
CA ALA A 48 -18.43 5.23 38.03
C ALA A 48 -19.30 6.05 37.05
N ASN A 49 -18.90 6.15 35.78
CA ASN A 49 -19.70 6.85 34.75
C ASN A 49 -21.05 6.16 34.49
N LEU A 50 -21.06 4.83 34.58
CA LEU A 50 -22.25 4.00 34.38
C LEU A 50 -23.06 3.77 35.69
N GLY A 51 -22.63 4.33 36.82
CA GLY A 51 -23.30 4.15 38.10
C GLY A 51 -23.30 2.71 38.63
N MET A 52 -22.32 1.90 38.22
CA MET A 52 -22.25 0.48 38.56
C MET A 52 -21.67 0.23 39.95
N SER A 53 -22.29 -0.68 40.69
CA SER A 53 -21.73 -1.21 41.94
C SER A 53 -20.79 -2.40 41.69
N THR A 54 -19.82 -2.57 42.57
CA THR A 54 -18.97 -3.77 42.61
C THR A 54 -19.83 -5.03 42.79
N GLY A 55 -19.46 -6.12 42.13
CA GLY A 55 -20.12 -7.43 42.14
C GLY A 55 -21.11 -7.64 41.00
N THR A 56 -21.33 -6.63 40.15
CA THR A 56 -22.35 -6.68 39.08
C THR A 56 -21.77 -7.02 37.71
N LEU A 57 -20.49 -6.74 37.50
CA LEU A 57 -19.81 -6.90 36.22
C LEU A 57 -19.07 -8.24 36.15
N ARG A 58 -19.33 -9.04 35.13
CA ARG A 58 -18.57 -10.28 34.88
C ARG A 58 -17.28 -9.94 34.14
N CYS A 59 -16.15 -10.18 34.80
CA CYS A 59 -14.84 -9.87 34.23
C CYS A 59 -14.14 -11.14 33.76
N VAL A 60 -13.60 -11.11 32.55
CA VAL A 60 -12.80 -12.20 31.98
C VAL A 60 -11.43 -11.65 31.62
N GLY A 61 -10.42 -12.41 31.99
CA GLY A 61 -9.04 -12.09 31.73
C GLY A 61 -8.34 -13.21 30.99
N THR A 62 -7.86 -12.96 29.77
CA THR A 62 -7.11 -13.94 28.99
C THR A 62 -5.61 -13.65 29.04
N SER A 63 -4.80 -14.71 29.02
CA SER A 63 -3.34 -14.61 29.02
C SER A 63 -2.72 -15.92 28.53
N ALA A 64 -1.71 -15.82 27.68
CA ALA A 64 -0.97 -16.96 27.14
C ALA A 64 0.08 -17.56 28.11
N SER A 65 0.50 -16.82 29.13
CA SER A 65 1.68 -17.13 29.95
C SER A 65 1.39 -17.03 31.45
N LEU A 66 0.37 -17.77 31.91
CA LEU A 66 0.05 -17.86 33.33
C LEU A 66 0.81 -19.00 33.98
N ASP A 67 1.47 -18.70 35.09
CA ASP A 67 2.06 -19.71 35.97
C ASP A 67 0.94 -20.43 36.75
N PRO A 68 0.68 -21.72 36.49
CA PRO A 68 -0.38 -22.47 37.16
C PRO A 68 -0.14 -22.64 38.66
N GLU A 69 1.09 -22.44 39.14
CA GLU A 69 1.42 -22.52 40.57
C GLU A 69 1.02 -21.24 41.33
N ARG A 70 0.70 -20.16 40.61
CA ARG A 70 0.39 -18.84 41.18
C ARG A 70 -1.07 -18.40 40.96
N LYS A 71 -2.00 -19.35 40.95
CA LYS A 71 -3.43 -19.09 40.71
C LYS A 71 -4.03 -18.05 41.67
N ASP A 72 -3.65 -18.09 42.95
CA ASP A 72 -4.18 -17.17 43.95
C ASP A 72 -3.63 -15.74 43.78
N ASP A 73 -2.35 -15.60 43.41
CA ASP A 73 -1.77 -14.30 43.07
C ASP A 73 -2.42 -13.70 41.82
N LEU A 74 -2.70 -14.54 40.82
CA LEU A 74 -3.38 -14.13 39.59
C LEU A 74 -4.82 -13.69 39.85
N SER A 75 -5.55 -14.44 40.68
CA SER A 75 -6.88 -14.05 41.12
C SER A 75 -6.86 -12.71 41.85
N LYS A 76 -5.92 -12.52 42.79
CA LYS A 76 -5.76 -11.26 43.51
C LYS A 76 -5.45 -10.10 42.55
N PHE A 77 -4.50 -10.30 41.64
CA PHE A 77 -4.15 -9.29 40.63
C PHE A 77 -5.36 -8.92 39.75
N ALA A 78 -6.12 -9.91 39.27
CA ALA A 78 -7.33 -9.68 38.50
C ALA A 78 -8.39 -8.92 39.34
N SER A 79 -8.59 -9.29 40.60
CA SER A 79 -9.48 -8.57 41.51
C SER A 79 -9.09 -7.11 41.69
N ASP A 80 -7.80 -6.83 41.86
CA ASP A 80 -7.28 -5.46 42.00
C ASP A 80 -7.40 -4.66 40.70
N LEU A 81 -7.12 -5.28 39.55
CA LEU A 81 -7.22 -4.66 38.24
C LEU A 81 -8.68 -4.31 37.90
N PHE A 82 -9.57 -5.29 37.96
CA PHE A 82 -10.97 -5.15 37.56
C PHE A 82 -11.84 -4.47 38.63
N ASN A 83 -11.42 -4.47 39.89
CA ASN A 83 -12.24 -4.09 41.04
C ASN A 83 -13.53 -4.92 41.08
N GLU A 84 -13.39 -6.24 40.98
CA GLU A 84 -14.45 -7.27 41.08
C GLU A 84 -13.93 -8.49 41.84
N PRO A 85 -14.79 -9.24 42.56
CA PRO A 85 -14.36 -10.46 43.22
C PRO A 85 -14.09 -11.56 42.19
N PHE A 86 -12.87 -12.11 42.22
CA PHE A 86 -12.54 -13.38 41.59
C PHE A 86 -12.52 -14.48 42.68
N GLY A 87 -12.91 -15.71 42.32
CA GLY A 87 -12.80 -16.86 43.24
C GLY A 87 -11.34 -17.22 43.57
N ALA A 88 -11.10 -18.38 44.16
CA ALA A 88 -9.74 -18.90 44.39
C ALA A 88 -9.43 -20.11 43.51
N GLY A 89 -8.15 -20.36 43.24
CA GLY A 89 -7.68 -21.52 42.47
C GLY A 89 -8.43 -21.72 41.14
N ASP A 90 -8.89 -22.95 40.90
CA ASP A 90 -9.53 -23.38 39.65
C ASP A 90 -10.90 -22.74 39.38
N ALA A 91 -11.54 -22.16 40.40
CA ALA A 91 -12.80 -21.43 40.23
C ALA A 91 -12.58 -20.04 39.59
N ALA A 92 -11.36 -19.51 39.63
CA ALA A 92 -11.00 -18.21 39.05
C ALA A 92 -10.06 -18.33 37.85
N VAL A 93 -9.18 -19.33 37.84
CA VAL A 93 -8.17 -19.54 36.79
C VAL A 93 -8.49 -20.82 36.04
N ILE A 94 -8.96 -20.65 34.80
CA ILE A 94 -9.24 -21.76 33.89
C ILE A 94 -8.01 -21.96 33.00
N THR A 95 -7.42 -23.15 33.07
CA THR A 95 -6.30 -23.56 32.20
C THR A 95 -6.78 -24.55 31.15
N GLY A 96 -6.19 -24.50 29.95
CA GLY A 96 -6.45 -25.47 28.88
C GLY A 96 -5.26 -26.41 28.69
N GLU A 97 -5.54 -27.66 28.35
CA GLU A 97 -4.54 -28.62 27.87
C GLU A 97 -4.73 -28.87 26.38
N ARG A 98 -3.63 -28.97 25.65
CA ARG A 98 -3.67 -29.30 24.23
C ARG A 98 -3.84 -30.81 24.10
N GLU A 99 -4.96 -31.27 23.56
CA GLU A 99 -5.14 -32.70 23.25
C GLU A 99 -4.95 -33.00 21.76
N LEU A 100 -4.56 -34.23 21.45
CA LEU A 100 -4.60 -34.76 20.08
C LEU A 100 -6.04 -34.92 19.61
N HIS A 101 -6.24 -34.86 18.28
CA HIS A 101 -7.54 -35.15 17.68
C HIS A 101 -8.04 -36.54 18.15
N PRO A 102 -9.33 -36.70 18.55
CA PRO A 102 -9.85 -37.96 19.09
C PRO A 102 -9.52 -39.18 18.23
N ARG A 103 -9.67 -39.08 16.91
CA ARG A 103 -9.35 -40.17 15.97
C ARG A 103 -7.87 -40.60 15.94
N LEU A 104 -6.94 -39.73 16.34
CA LEU A 104 -5.52 -40.09 16.45
C LEU A 104 -5.19 -40.80 17.77
N ARG A 105 -6.12 -40.77 18.74
CA ARG A 105 -6.03 -41.47 20.03
C ARG A 105 -6.74 -42.81 20.03
N GLU A 106 -7.64 -43.04 19.08
CA GLU A 106 -8.32 -44.32 18.91
C GLU A 106 -7.33 -45.44 18.57
N ASP A 107 -7.55 -46.61 19.16
CA ASP A 107 -6.83 -47.84 18.85
C ASP A 107 -7.38 -48.42 17.53
N LEU A 108 -6.74 -48.03 16.42
CA LEU A 108 -7.10 -48.43 15.07
C LEU A 108 -5.96 -49.24 14.47
N THR A 109 -6.28 -50.18 13.59
CA THR A 109 -5.27 -50.81 12.74
C THR A 109 -4.68 -49.75 11.81
N THR A 110 -3.38 -49.54 11.90
CA THR A 110 -2.67 -48.56 11.10
C THR A 110 -1.85 -49.23 9.99
N HIS A 111 -1.54 -48.45 8.96
CA HIS A 111 -0.65 -48.81 7.88
C HIS A 111 0.25 -47.62 7.52
N SER A 112 1.19 -47.85 6.61
CA SER A 112 2.18 -46.86 6.17
C SER A 112 2.12 -46.69 4.66
N LEU A 113 2.37 -45.47 4.19
CA LEU A 113 2.64 -45.18 2.79
C LEU A 113 4.14 -44.98 2.60
N ALA A 114 4.67 -45.38 1.44
CA ALA A 114 6.07 -45.10 1.12
C ALA A 114 6.29 -43.58 0.96
N PRO A 115 7.50 -43.06 1.23
CA PRO A 115 7.82 -41.66 0.98
C PRO A 115 7.50 -41.22 -0.46
N GLU A 116 7.75 -42.09 -1.44
CA GLU A 116 7.46 -41.85 -2.85
C GLU A 116 5.97 -41.76 -3.14
N ASP A 117 5.13 -42.52 -2.42
CA ASP A 117 3.68 -42.45 -2.52
C ASP A 117 3.16 -41.13 -1.95
N TRP A 118 3.73 -40.65 -0.84
CA TRP A 118 3.44 -39.33 -0.30
C TRP A 118 3.80 -38.22 -1.28
N VAL A 119 4.99 -38.28 -1.89
CA VAL A 119 5.39 -37.32 -2.93
C VAL A 119 4.40 -37.36 -4.11
N SER A 120 4.00 -38.54 -4.55
CA SER A 120 3.04 -38.73 -5.65
C SER A 120 1.66 -38.15 -5.30
N LEU A 121 1.19 -38.34 -4.05
CA LEU A 121 -0.02 -37.70 -3.52
C LEU A 121 0.08 -36.17 -3.58
N GLY A 122 1.22 -35.60 -3.17
CA GLY A 122 1.45 -34.16 -3.21
C GLY A 122 1.44 -33.58 -4.62
N GLU A 123 2.09 -34.25 -5.57
CA GLU A 123 2.12 -33.85 -6.97
C GLU A 123 0.75 -33.98 -7.65
N GLY A 124 0.02 -35.06 -7.38
CA GLY A 124 -1.34 -35.23 -7.89
C GLY A 124 -2.33 -34.23 -7.28
N LEU A 125 -2.20 -33.91 -5.98
CA LEU A 125 -2.99 -32.83 -5.37
C LEU A 125 -2.71 -31.47 -6.03
N ALA A 126 -1.46 -31.19 -6.38
CA ALA A 126 -1.11 -29.95 -7.08
C ALA A 126 -1.76 -29.88 -8.48
N ARG A 127 -1.78 -30.99 -9.24
CA ARG A 127 -2.49 -31.08 -10.52
C ARG A 127 -4.00 -30.90 -10.34
N LEU A 128 -4.60 -31.63 -9.40
CA LEU A 128 -6.02 -31.55 -9.09
C LEU A 128 -6.47 -30.12 -8.76
N ARG A 129 -5.67 -29.36 -8.00
CA ARG A 129 -5.93 -27.93 -7.72
C ARG A 129 -5.81 -27.06 -8.96
N LYS A 130 -4.79 -27.30 -9.79
CA LYS A 130 -4.55 -26.53 -11.02
C LYS A 130 -5.70 -26.70 -12.02
N ASP A 131 -6.24 -27.91 -12.10
CA ASP A 131 -7.33 -28.25 -13.02
C ASP A 131 -8.73 -27.87 -12.45
N GLY A 132 -8.77 -27.30 -11.24
CA GLY A 132 -10.01 -26.86 -10.60
C GLY A 132 -10.82 -28.00 -9.95
N GLY A 133 -10.29 -29.22 -9.85
CA GLY A 133 -11.01 -30.38 -9.31
C GLY A 133 -11.35 -30.28 -7.81
N LEU A 134 -10.76 -29.30 -7.11
CA LEU A 134 -11.09 -28.91 -5.72
C LEU A 134 -11.67 -27.49 -5.62
N SER A 135 -12.17 -26.91 -6.73
CA SER A 135 -12.81 -25.59 -6.68
C SER A 135 -14.13 -25.64 -5.91
N PRO A 136 -14.59 -24.53 -5.33
CA PRO A 136 -15.91 -24.48 -4.71
C PRO A 136 -17.07 -24.84 -5.66
N GLU A 137 -16.92 -24.62 -6.99
CA GLU A 137 -17.95 -25.01 -7.96
C GLU A 137 -18.06 -26.54 -8.12
N GLU A 138 -16.95 -27.25 -7.99
CA GLU A 138 -16.84 -28.70 -8.14
C GLU A 138 -17.05 -29.48 -6.82
N GLU A 139 -17.51 -28.83 -5.75
CA GLU A 139 -17.61 -29.42 -4.39
C GLU A 139 -18.28 -30.80 -4.36
N ARG A 140 -19.35 -30.98 -5.15
CA ARG A 140 -20.09 -32.25 -5.22
C ARG A 140 -19.27 -33.40 -5.79
N PHE A 141 -18.25 -33.09 -6.59
CA PHE A 141 -17.39 -34.05 -7.27
C PHE A 141 -16.02 -34.18 -6.63
N HIS A 142 -15.71 -33.46 -5.53
CA HIS A 142 -14.38 -33.50 -4.89
C HIS A 142 -13.90 -34.92 -4.55
N LEU A 143 -14.79 -35.78 -4.07
CA LEU A 143 -14.45 -37.16 -3.73
C LEU A 143 -14.18 -38.02 -4.96
N GLU A 144 -14.94 -37.82 -6.05
CA GLU A 144 -14.76 -38.53 -7.31
C GLU A 144 -13.49 -38.06 -8.02
N ASN A 145 -13.29 -36.75 -8.12
CA ASN A 145 -12.09 -36.12 -8.68
C ASN A 145 -10.83 -36.57 -7.90
N TRP A 146 -10.91 -36.65 -6.57
CA TRP A 146 -9.83 -37.21 -5.76
C TRP A 146 -9.56 -38.67 -6.09
N ASN A 147 -10.59 -39.52 -6.12
CA ASN A 147 -10.40 -40.95 -6.34
C ASN A 147 -9.90 -41.27 -7.75
N GLU A 148 -10.26 -40.47 -8.76
CA GLU A 148 -9.73 -40.59 -10.12
C GLU A 148 -8.24 -40.28 -10.18
N GLU A 149 -7.78 -39.19 -9.53
CA GLU A 149 -6.39 -38.74 -9.61
C GLU A 149 -5.46 -39.41 -8.57
N LEU A 150 -5.97 -39.68 -7.37
CA LEU A 150 -5.19 -40.01 -6.17
C LEU A 150 -5.65 -41.30 -5.46
N GLY A 151 -6.76 -41.90 -5.90
CA GLY A 151 -7.38 -43.05 -5.22
C GLY A 151 -6.53 -44.34 -5.25
N SER A 152 -5.55 -44.44 -6.17
CA SER A 152 -4.58 -45.55 -6.18
C SER A 152 -3.66 -45.55 -4.96
N PHE A 153 -3.36 -44.36 -4.41
CA PHE A 153 -2.51 -44.19 -3.23
C PHE A 153 -3.34 -44.05 -1.96
N LEU A 154 -4.40 -43.23 -1.99
CA LEU A 154 -5.28 -42.98 -0.85
C LEU A 154 -6.77 -42.98 -1.28
N PRO A 155 -7.42 -44.16 -1.31
CA PRO A 155 -8.82 -44.26 -1.71
C PRO A 155 -9.74 -43.69 -0.62
N LEU A 156 -10.65 -42.80 -1.03
CA LEU A 156 -11.64 -42.17 -0.16
C LEU A 156 -13.02 -42.83 -0.33
N ARG A 157 -13.73 -42.97 0.79
CA ARG A 157 -15.08 -43.55 0.84
C ARG A 157 -16.00 -42.70 1.71
N GLY A 158 -17.25 -42.56 1.29
CA GLY A 158 -18.27 -41.78 1.99
C GLY A 158 -18.90 -40.73 1.07
N ASP A 159 -19.71 -39.85 1.66
CA ASP A 159 -20.42 -38.79 0.94
C ASP A 159 -19.78 -37.40 1.16
N ASP A 160 -18.92 -37.28 2.16
CA ASP A 160 -18.25 -36.03 2.53
C ASP A 160 -16.74 -36.16 2.35
N PHE A 161 -16.16 -35.28 1.52
CA PHE A 161 -14.73 -35.30 1.18
C PHE A 161 -13.84 -35.12 2.42
N GLY A 162 -14.19 -34.19 3.30
CA GLY A 162 -13.43 -33.87 4.51
C GLY A 162 -13.43 -35.02 5.53
N GLU A 163 -14.59 -35.60 5.82
CA GLU A 163 -14.73 -36.77 6.69
C GLU A 163 -14.08 -38.03 6.09
N ALA A 164 -14.15 -38.21 4.77
CA ALA A 164 -13.49 -39.33 4.10
C ALA A 164 -11.96 -39.23 4.22
N LEU A 165 -11.39 -38.04 3.98
CA LEU A 165 -9.96 -37.78 4.20
C LEU A 165 -9.56 -37.98 5.66
N LEU A 166 -10.34 -37.44 6.60
CA LEU A 166 -10.09 -37.56 8.03
C LEU A 166 -10.04 -39.04 8.44
N THR A 167 -10.99 -39.84 7.94
CA THR A 167 -11.05 -41.28 8.19
C THR A 167 -9.82 -41.98 7.62
N ALA A 168 -9.49 -41.76 6.35
CA ALA A 168 -8.35 -42.41 5.69
C ALA A 168 -7.02 -42.06 6.38
N LEU A 169 -6.75 -40.76 6.58
CA LEU A 169 -5.50 -40.28 7.17
C LEU A 169 -5.33 -40.69 8.64
N SER A 170 -6.41 -40.85 9.40
CA SER A 170 -6.33 -41.32 10.79
C SER A 170 -5.79 -42.75 10.93
N THR A 171 -5.73 -43.52 9.84
CA THR A 171 -5.17 -44.87 9.81
C THR A 171 -3.72 -44.93 9.33
N LEU A 172 -3.11 -43.80 8.97
CA LEU A 172 -1.72 -43.73 8.53
C LEU A 172 -0.77 -43.48 9.72
N ASN A 173 0.29 -44.29 9.80
CA ASN A 173 1.31 -44.19 10.83
C ASN A 173 2.02 -42.83 10.79
N GLU A 174 2.34 -42.33 9.60
CA GLU A 174 3.12 -41.10 9.42
C GLU A 174 2.34 -39.90 9.97
N VAL A 175 1.03 -39.85 9.74
CA VAL A 175 0.12 -38.81 10.24
C VAL A 175 0.06 -38.83 11.78
N ARG A 176 -0.07 -40.02 12.37
CA ARG A 176 -0.07 -40.19 13.84
C ARG A 176 1.27 -39.81 14.45
N GLN A 177 2.37 -40.25 13.84
CA GLN A 177 3.72 -39.93 14.31
C GLN A 177 4.01 -38.43 14.24
N VAL A 178 3.60 -37.74 13.17
CA VAL A 178 3.71 -36.26 13.07
C VAL A 178 2.96 -35.60 14.23
N ALA A 179 1.71 -36.01 14.47
CA ALA A 179 0.90 -35.45 15.54
C ALA A 179 1.54 -35.69 16.92
N THR A 180 1.99 -36.92 17.20
CA THR A 180 2.62 -37.31 18.46
C THR A 180 3.97 -36.63 18.66
N ALA A 181 4.82 -36.54 17.63
CA ALA A 181 6.13 -35.91 17.72
C ALA A 181 6.03 -34.41 18.06
N LEU A 182 5.05 -33.71 17.50
CA LEU A 182 4.76 -32.31 17.80
C LEU A 182 4.07 -32.13 19.16
N HIS A 183 3.19 -33.04 19.55
CA HIS A 183 2.49 -33.00 20.84
C HIS A 183 3.43 -33.26 22.04
N ASN A 184 4.38 -34.19 21.91
CA ASN A 184 5.30 -34.57 22.98
C ASN A 184 6.41 -33.53 23.24
N LYS A 185 6.57 -32.53 22.36
CA LYS A 185 7.54 -31.46 22.56
C LYS A 185 6.94 -30.38 23.46
N ALA A 186 7.64 -30.06 24.55
CA ALA A 186 7.25 -28.95 25.44
C ALA A 186 7.09 -27.61 24.71
N SER A 187 7.88 -27.36 23.66
CA SER A 187 7.75 -26.16 22.81
C SER A 187 6.69 -26.32 21.70
N GLY A 188 6.28 -27.54 21.37
CA GLY A 188 5.45 -27.83 20.20
C GLY A 188 6.11 -27.52 18.84
N LEU A 189 7.41 -27.21 18.82
CA LEU A 189 8.13 -26.73 17.65
C LEU A 189 9.27 -27.69 17.26
N MET A 190 9.40 -27.95 15.96
CA MET A 190 10.47 -28.74 15.37
C MET A 190 10.82 -28.17 13.99
N LEU A 191 12.11 -28.20 13.65
CA LEU A 191 12.57 -27.92 12.28
C LEU A 191 11.98 -28.97 11.32
N LEU A 192 11.61 -28.54 10.10
CA LEU A 192 10.96 -29.42 9.12
C LEU A 192 11.85 -30.60 8.76
N GLU A 193 13.13 -30.34 8.54
CA GLU A 193 14.17 -31.30 8.17
C GLU A 193 14.33 -32.36 9.28
N ARG A 194 14.28 -31.91 10.54
CA ARG A 194 14.38 -32.79 11.70
C ARG A 194 13.11 -33.64 11.88
N LEU A 195 11.94 -33.06 11.67
CA LEU A 195 10.69 -33.80 11.75
C LEU A 195 10.64 -34.85 10.63
N ALA A 196 11.03 -34.48 9.40
CA ALA A 196 11.09 -35.39 8.25
C ALA A 196 11.94 -36.63 8.55
N GLY A 197 13.16 -36.44 9.08
CA GLY A 197 14.04 -37.56 9.45
C GLY A 197 13.52 -38.43 10.61
N VAL A 198 12.62 -37.93 11.45
CA VAL A 198 11.97 -38.73 12.50
C VAL A 198 10.83 -39.58 11.94
N ILE A 199 10.07 -39.04 10.98
CA ILE A 199 8.90 -39.72 10.39
C ILE A 199 9.34 -40.74 9.33
N PHE A 200 10.33 -40.40 8.51
CA PHE A 200 10.85 -41.21 7.42
C PHE A 200 12.27 -41.67 7.74
N ASP A 201 12.45 -42.43 8.82
CA ASP A 201 13.75 -42.92 9.26
C ASP A 201 14.42 -43.80 8.19
N GLY A 202 15.73 -43.60 7.97
CA GLY A 202 16.51 -44.29 6.95
C GLY A 202 16.25 -43.85 5.50
N VAL A 203 15.42 -42.83 5.27
CA VAL A 203 15.16 -42.25 3.94
C VAL A 203 16.14 -41.10 3.69
N GLU A 204 16.48 -40.88 2.41
CA GLU A 204 17.28 -39.73 2.00
C GLU A 204 16.57 -38.42 2.37
N GLN A 205 17.33 -37.43 2.85
CA GLN A 205 16.80 -36.26 3.54
C GLN A 205 15.90 -35.40 2.64
N GLU A 206 16.30 -35.16 1.38
CA GLU A 206 15.49 -34.37 0.43
C GLU A 206 14.16 -35.07 0.13
N LEU A 207 14.17 -36.39 -0.04
CA LEU A 207 12.94 -37.17 -0.23
C LEU A 207 12.04 -37.15 1.00
N ALA A 208 12.61 -37.30 2.20
CA ALA A 208 11.86 -37.24 3.46
C ALA A 208 11.16 -35.89 3.67
N GLU A 209 11.84 -34.79 3.36
CA GLU A 209 11.26 -33.43 3.43
C GLU A 209 10.11 -33.26 2.45
N ARG A 210 10.28 -33.68 1.19
CA ARG A 210 9.22 -33.62 0.18
C ARG A 210 8.00 -34.46 0.57
N ALA A 211 8.21 -35.66 1.11
CA ALA A 211 7.15 -36.53 1.59
C ALA A 211 6.39 -35.91 2.77
N LEU A 212 7.09 -35.29 3.73
CA LEU A 212 6.47 -34.61 4.86
C LEU A 212 5.65 -33.39 4.42
N ILE A 213 6.16 -32.59 3.48
CA ILE A 213 5.43 -31.44 2.90
C ILE A 213 4.14 -31.94 2.23
N ALA A 214 4.21 -33.02 1.45
CA ALA A 214 3.05 -33.59 0.80
C ALA A 214 2.02 -34.12 1.80
N LEU A 215 2.47 -34.81 2.86
CA LEU A 215 1.63 -35.26 3.96
C LEU A 215 0.86 -34.10 4.59
N VAL A 216 1.55 -33.02 4.94
CA VAL A 216 0.92 -31.83 5.52
C VAL A 216 -0.09 -31.21 4.56
N ASN A 217 0.25 -31.08 3.27
CA ASN A 217 -0.63 -30.51 2.26
C ASN A 217 -1.93 -31.31 2.07
N VAL A 218 -1.87 -32.63 2.16
CA VAL A 218 -3.05 -33.50 2.12
C VAL A 218 -3.83 -33.41 3.43
N ALA A 219 -3.16 -33.45 4.58
CA ALA A 219 -3.82 -33.48 5.88
C ALA A 219 -4.58 -32.20 6.23
N VAL A 220 -4.17 -31.05 5.69
CA VAL A 220 -4.89 -29.77 5.85
C VAL A 220 -6.29 -29.79 5.22
N LEU A 221 -6.54 -30.68 4.25
CA LEU A 221 -7.86 -30.82 3.60
C LEU A 221 -8.85 -31.66 4.42
N ALA A 222 -8.41 -32.36 5.47
CA ALA A 222 -9.24 -33.21 6.32
C ALA A 222 -10.05 -32.38 7.33
N VAL A 223 -11.01 -31.58 6.82
CA VAL A 223 -11.88 -30.69 7.60
C VAL A 223 -13.34 -31.15 7.45
N PRO A 224 -14.01 -31.59 8.53
CA PRO A 224 -15.43 -31.96 8.49
C PRO A 224 -16.35 -30.83 8.02
N ARG A 225 -17.34 -31.16 7.18
CA ARG A 225 -18.34 -30.19 6.66
C ARG A 225 -19.38 -29.76 7.70
N HIS A 226 -19.73 -30.64 8.64
CA HIS A 226 -20.76 -30.38 9.65
C HIS A 226 -20.17 -30.40 11.06
N GLY A 227 -19.80 -29.21 11.56
CA GLY A 227 -19.50 -29.01 12.97
C GLY A 227 -18.16 -28.36 13.23
N GLY A 228 -18.01 -27.75 14.41
CA GLY A 228 -16.74 -27.20 14.92
C GLY A 228 -15.69 -28.27 15.24
N GLY A 229 -15.59 -29.32 14.43
CA GLY A 229 -14.54 -30.32 14.48
C GLY A 229 -13.21 -29.69 14.07
N PHE A 230 -12.14 -30.07 14.77
CA PHE A 230 -10.79 -29.60 14.45
C PHE A 230 -10.23 -30.47 13.32
N PRO A 231 -9.45 -29.90 12.37
CA PRO A 231 -8.74 -30.69 11.38
C PRO A 231 -7.84 -31.73 12.05
N LEU A 232 -7.60 -32.86 11.35
CA LEU A 232 -6.77 -33.95 11.87
C LEU A 232 -5.34 -33.47 12.20
N LEU A 233 -4.75 -32.66 11.31
CA LEU A 233 -3.49 -31.95 11.50
C LEU A 233 -3.67 -30.49 11.07
N PRO A 234 -3.95 -29.54 12.00
CA PRO A 234 -3.99 -28.12 11.65
C PRO A 234 -2.59 -27.64 11.28
N ALA A 235 -2.41 -27.12 10.07
CA ALA A 235 -1.23 -26.35 9.71
C ALA A 235 -1.49 -24.85 9.93
N ARG A 236 -0.61 -24.21 10.69
CA ARG A 236 -0.57 -22.75 10.84
C ARG A 236 0.75 -22.26 10.29
N TYR A 237 0.71 -21.43 9.25
CA TYR A 237 1.88 -20.85 8.64
C TYR A 237 2.13 -19.46 9.22
N HIS A 238 3.34 -19.23 9.73
CA HIS A 238 3.80 -17.93 10.17
C HIS A 238 4.82 -17.42 9.16
N ILE A 239 4.46 -16.37 8.42
CA ILE A 239 5.34 -15.73 7.43
C ILE A 239 5.79 -14.39 8.02
N ALA A 240 7.09 -14.21 8.18
CA ALA A 240 7.67 -12.93 8.54
C ALA A 240 8.21 -12.25 7.27
N ALA A 241 7.77 -11.04 7.02
CA ALA A 241 8.26 -10.20 5.93
C ALA A 241 8.57 -8.81 6.47
N THR A 242 9.60 -8.17 5.92
CA THR A 242 9.97 -6.79 6.25
C THR A 242 9.88 -5.95 4.99
N THR A 243 9.46 -4.70 5.13
CA THR A 243 9.49 -3.76 4.01
C THR A 243 10.91 -3.29 3.73
N ILE A 244 11.14 -2.71 2.55
CA ILE A 244 12.40 -2.03 2.25
C ILE A 244 12.46 -0.78 3.13
N GLU A 245 13.37 -0.76 4.11
CA GLU A 245 13.50 0.35 5.08
C GLU A 245 14.09 1.63 4.48
N GLY A 246 14.70 1.53 3.29
CA GLY A 246 15.41 2.59 2.60
C GLY A 246 16.24 2.05 1.45
N ALA A 247 16.73 2.96 0.62
CA ALA A 247 17.74 2.68 -0.39
C ALA A 247 18.96 3.55 -0.16
N LEU A 248 20.15 3.00 -0.41
CA LEU A 248 21.41 3.73 -0.43
C LEU A 248 21.99 3.71 -1.83
N VAL A 249 22.74 4.75 -2.20
CA VAL A 249 23.44 4.84 -3.48
C VAL A 249 24.94 5.03 -3.29
N GLU A 250 25.72 4.25 -4.02
CA GLU A 250 27.17 4.46 -4.20
C GLU A 250 27.36 5.37 -5.41
N LEU A 251 27.94 6.56 -5.21
CA LEU A 251 28.03 7.59 -6.26
C LEU A 251 29.04 7.22 -7.35
N SER A 252 28.88 7.82 -8.53
CA SER A 252 29.84 7.70 -9.63
C SER A 252 29.81 8.94 -10.51
N ALA A 253 30.99 9.48 -10.83
CA ALA A 253 31.12 10.59 -11.78
C ALA A 253 30.86 10.14 -13.22
N ASP A 254 31.12 8.88 -13.55
CA ASP A 254 31.05 8.33 -14.91
C ASP A 254 29.63 7.87 -15.31
N ALA A 255 28.77 7.62 -14.32
CA ALA A 255 27.42 7.16 -14.56
C ALA A 255 26.49 8.32 -14.94
N PRO A 256 25.60 8.18 -15.94
CA PRO A 256 24.64 9.22 -16.33
C PRO A 256 23.71 9.66 -15.18
N GLU A 257 23.30 8.72 -14.34
CA GLU A 257 22.43 8.96 -13.17
C GLU A 257 23.22 9.34 -11.91
N ARG A 258 24.55 9.40 -12.00
CA ARG A 258 25.47 9.75 -10.91
C ARG A 258 25.61 8.74 -9.77
N TRP A 259 25.11 7.51 -9.94
CA TRP A 259 25.38 6.37 -9.06
C TRP A 259 25.84 5.14 -9.84
N SER A 260 26.61 4.27 -9.18
CA SER A 260 27.07 2.99 -9.72
C SER A 260 26.29 1.78 -9.17
N ARG A 261 25.75 1.91 -7.95
CA ARG A 261 25.05 0.80 -7.28
C ARG A 261 23.97 1.32 -6.33
N VAL A 262 22.86 0.58 -6.26
CA VAL A 262 21.78 0.77 -5.28
C VAL A 262 21.82 -0.38 -4.28
N LEU A 263 21.72 -0.07 -2.99
CA LEU A 263 21.72 -1.03 -1.88
C LEU A 263 20.44 -0.87 -1.06
N ALA A 264 19.94 -1.95 -0.46
CA ALA A 264 18.89 -1.84 0.55
C ALA A 264 19.48 -1.39 1.88
N GLY A 265 18.91 -0.35 2.49
CA GLY A 265 19.38 0.16 3.77
C GLY A 265 18.77 1.51 4.13
N LYS A 266 18.47 1.69 5.41
CA LYS A 266 17.90 2.94 5.95
C LYS A 266 18.96 4.00 6.26
N VAL A 267 20.13 3.55 6.69
CA VAL A 267 21.18 4.40 7.25
C VAL A 267 22.40 4.30 6.34
N GLY A 268 23.00 5.44 6.01
CA GLY A 268 24.16 5.47 5.13
C GLY A 268 25.39 4.77 5.71
N ARG A 269 26.41 4.63 4.87
CA ARG A 269 27.67 3.96 5.20
C ARG A 269 28.83 4.81 4.69
N ASP A 270 29.70 5.24 5.59
CA ASP A 270 30.94 5.91 5.19
C ASP A 270 31.90 4.96 4.45
N ALA A 271 32.81 5.55 3.68
CA ALA A 271 33.81 4.79 2.92
C ALA A 271 34.75 4.01 3.85
N THR A 272 35.12 2.79 3.44
CA THR A 272 36.11 1.93 4.10
C THR A 272 37.24 1.60 3.12
N SER A 273 38.23 0.81 3.57
CA SER A 273 39.29 0.28 2.69
C SER A 273 38.71 -0.49 1.49
N ASP A 274 37.63 -1.23 1.71
CA ASP A 274 37.10 -2.23 0.79
C ASP A 274 35.79 -1.82 0.10
N ALA A 275 35.20 -0.68 0.49
CA ALA A 275 33.93 -0.25 -0.07
C ALA A 275 33.77 1.30 -0.09
N PRO A 276 33.20 1.88 -1.16
CA PRO A 276 32.95 3.33 -1.26
C PRO A 276 31.89 3.78 -0.24
N ALA A 277 31.70 5.09 -0.07
CA ALA A 277 30.57 5.61 0.70
C ALA A 277 29.23 5.28 0.00
N ALA A 278 28.19 5.01 0.79
CA ALA A 278 26.83 4.77 0.32
C ALA A 278 25.86 5.71 1.06
N PHE A 279 25.21 6.60 0.32
CA PHE A 279 24.37 7.67 0.87
C PHE A 279 22.89 7.31 0.80
N PRO A 280 22.07 7.68 1.81
CA PRO A 280 20.62 7.53 1.73
C PRO A 280 20.03 8.22 0.50
N LEU A 281 19.27 7.48 -0.30
CA LEU A 281 18.55 7.97 -1.47
C LEU A 281 17.19 8.52 -1.05
N LEU A 282 17.01 9.80 -1.31
CA LEU A 282 15.75 10.50 -1.22
C LEU A 282 15.16 10.68 -2.62
N VAL A 283 13.84 10.71 -2.73
CA VAL A 283 13.14 11.05 -3.97
C VAL A 283 12.09 12.11 -3.69
N CYS A 284 11.88 13.01 -4.65
CA CYS A 284 10.72 13.89 -4.59
C CYS A 284 9.44 13.03 -4.66
N ARG A 285 8.53 13.23 -3.69
CA ARG A 285 7.23 12.54 -3.63
C ARG A 285 6.38 12.73 -4.89
N THR A 286 6.71 13.78 -5.63
CA THR A 286 5.90 14.30 -6.72
C THR A 286 6.47 13.90 -8.08
N CYS A 287 7.64 14.42 -8.44
CA CYS A 287 8.25 14.11 -9.74
C CYS A 287 9.19 12.89 -9.72
N GLY A 288 9.56 12.38 -8.54
CA GLY A 288 10.50 11.27 -8.42
C GLY A 288 11.98 11.64 -8.56
N GLU A 289 12.31 12.93 -8.69
CA GLU A 289 13.70 13.39 -8.79
C GLU A 289 14.55 12.85 -7.63
N PRO A 290 15.71 12.24 -7.91
CA PRO A 290 16.57 11.65 -6.90
C PRO A 290 17.49 12.67 -6.22
N TYR A 291 17.67 12.51 -4.92
CA TYR A 291 18.54 13.30 -4.05
C TYR A 291 19.30 12.36 -3.10
N ILE A 292 20.40 12.83 -2.53
CA ILE A 292 21.04 12.17 -1.39
C ILE A 292 20.92 13.01 -0.13
N GLU A 293 20.86 12.34 1.01
CA GLU A 293 21.04 12.94 2.33
C GLU A 293 22.48 12.71 2.80
N ALA A 294 23.15 13.76 3.26
CA ALA A 294 24.50 13.69 3.81
C ALA A 294 24.65 14.63 5.01
N TRP A 295 25.78 14.52 5.71
CA TRP A 295 26.12 15.38 6.84
C TRP A 295 27.45 16.10 6.57
N ASP A 296 27.38 17.42 6.45
CA ASP A 296 28.51 18.28 6.16
C ASP A 296 29.24 18.72 7.44
N ASP A 297 30.53 18.44 7.52
CA ASP A 297 31.42 18.90 8.61
C ASP A 297 32.41 20.01 8.18
N GLY A 298 32.23 20.55 6.97
CA GLY A 298 33.07 21.55 6.32
C GLY A 298 34.28 20.99 5.57
N ARG A 299 34.52 19.67 5.62
CA ARG A 299 35.60 18.99 4.87
C ARG A 299 35.08 17.80 4.06
N ARG A 300 34.02 17.17 4.53
CA ARG A 300 33.47 15.95 3.97
C ARG A 300 31.95 15.94 4.14
N LEU A 301 31.28 15.42 3.13
CA LEU A 301 29.90 14.97 3.23
C LEU A 301 29.90 13.51 3.71
N ALA A 302 29.65 13.31 5.00
CA ALA A 302 29.52 11.99 5.59
C ALA A 302 28.16 11.37 5.21
N ALA A 303 28.14 10.05 5.03
CA ALA A 303 26.89 9.32 4.77
C ALA A 303 26.11 9.03 6.07
N LEU A 304 26.70 9.38 7.22
CA LEU A 304 26.18 9.15 8.56
C LEU A 304 26.24 10.45 9.37
N PRO A 305 25.27 10.69 10.28
CA PRO A 305 25.37 11.78 11.24
C PRO A 305 26.60 11.56 12.12
N PRO A 306 27.52 12.54 12.22
CA PRO A 306 28.71 12.38 13.03
C PRO A 306 28.33 12.38 14.52
N ARG A 307 28.96 11.48 15.29
CA ARG A 307 28.67 11.26 16.73
C ARG A 307 28.83 12.51 17.61
N ASN A 308 29.57 13.51 17.14
CA ASN A 308 29.84 14.75 17.87
C ASN A 308 28.80 15.85 17.60
N ASN A 309 27.74 15.58 16.84
CA ASN A 309 26.68 16.51 16.46
C ASN A 309 27.18 17.77 15.70
N LYS A 310 28.40 17.74 15.13
CA LYS A 310 28.97 18.86 14.38
C LYS A 310 28.62 18.86 12.89
N GLY A 311 28.00 17.79 12.39
CA GLY A 311 27.62 17.66 10.99
C GLY A 311 26.24 18.27 10.76
N GLU A 312 26.16 19.18 9.80
CA GLU A 312 24.90 19.77 9.36
C GLU A 312 24.23 18.88 8.31
N ARG A 313 22.92 18.66 8.40
CA ARG A 313 22.20 17.89 7.39
C ARG A 313 22.19 18.65 6.07
N THR A 314 22.72 18.05 5.02
CA THR A 314 22.79 18.61 3.67
C THR A 314 22.10 17.66 2.69
N VAL A 315 21.18 18.18 1.88
CA VAL A 315 20.45 17.40 0.88
C VAL A 315 20.81 17.86 -0.51
N LEU A 316 21.15 16.92 -1.39
CA LEU A 316 21.81 17.22 -2.67
C LEU A 316 21.09 16.54 -3.82
N ARG A 317 20.78 17.29 -4.87
CA ARG A 317 20.14 16.77 -6.08
C ARG A 317 21.15 15.97 -6.91
N LEU A 318 20.80 14.73 -7.28
CA LEU A 318 21.71 13.82 -7.99
C LEU A 318 21.82 14.09 -9.48
N ILE A 319 20.72 14.44 -10.14
CA ILE A 319 20.65 14.57 -11.60
C ILE A 319 20.48 16.04 -11.99
N GLY A 320 21.26 16.49 -12.97
CA GLY A 320 21.16 17.83 -13.55
C GLY A 320 21.99 18.89 -12.81
N THR A 321 22.95 19.49 -13.51
CA THR A 321 23.75 20.61 -13.04
C THR A 321 23.11 21.98 -13.35
N ALA A 322 21.92 21.99 -13.93
CA ALA A 322 21.17 23.20 -14.22
C ALA A 322 20.02 23.37 -13.21
N PRO A 323 19.70 24.60 -12.76
CA PRO A 323 18.51 24.88 -11.98
C PRO A 323 17.30 24.34 -12.73
N ALA A 324 16.43 23.60 -12.06
CA ALA A 324 15.27 23.09 -12.76
C ALA A 324 14.15 24.12 -12.90
N ALA A 325 13.17 23.74 -13.70
CA ALA A 325 12.05 24.55 -14.05
C ALA A 325 10.98 24.49 -12.95
N LEU A 326 10.82 25.58 -12.20
CA LEU A 326 9.80 25.72 -11.17
C LEU A 326 8.65 26.58 -11.71
N ASP A 327 7.41 26.18 -11.41
CA ASP A 327 6.21 26.86 -11.91
C ASP A 327 5.94 28.21 -11.20
N GLU A 328 6.70 28.58 -10.16
CA GLU A 328 6.53 29.80 -9.34
C GLU A 328 7.74 30.75 -9.50
N GLU A 329 7.48 32.07 -9.47
CA GLU A 329 8.53 33.10 -9.39
C GLU A 329 9.13 33.08 -7.98
N GLU A 330 10.44 32.94 -7.85
CA GLU A 330 11.18 33.32 -6.64
C GLU A 330 11.63 34.77 -6.78
N ASP A 331 11.45 35.56 -5.71
CA ASP A 331 11.99 36.90 -5.62
C ASP A 331 13.51 36.83 -5.37
N GLU A 332 14.27 37.47 -6.26
CA GLU A 332 15.67 37.93 -6.16
C GLU A 332 16.79 36.90 -5.83
N ASP A 333 17.75 36.78 -6.76
CA ASP A 333 19.18 36.48 -6.52
C ASP A 333 19.57 35.27 -5.65
N GLU A 334 18.77 34.20 -5.56
CA GLU A 334 19.23 32.94 -4.96
C GLU A 334 20.34 32.31 -5.84
N LYS A 335 21.61 32.51 -5.43
CA LYS A 335 22.76 31.85 -6.04
C LYS A 335 22.58 30.35 -5.92
N THR A 336 22.54 29.67 -7.06
CA THR A 336 22.56 28.20 -7.09
C THR A 336 23.86 27.70 -6.46
N GLU A 337 23.75 27.07 -5.30
CA GLU A 337 24.88 26.50 -4.58
C GLU A 337 25.18 25.10 -5.09
N PHE A 338 26.44 24.87 -5.46
CA PHE A 338 26.97 23.57 -5.85
C PHE A 338 28.10 23.17 -4.90
N VAL A 339 28.18 21.88 -4.62
CA VAL A 339 29.33 21.28 -3.94
C VAL A 339 29.99 20.27 -4.87
N HIS A 340 31.31 20.24 -4.86
CA HIS A 340 32.12 19.29 -5.61
C HIS A 340 32.64 18.23 -4.64
N ILE A 341 32.40 16.96 -4.91
CA ILE A 341 32.82 15.87 -4.02
C ILE A 341 33.47 14.70 -4.76
N ASP A 342 34.40 14.02 -4.08
CA ASP A 342 34.85 12.69 -4.49
C ASP A 342 33.69 11.69 -4.23
N PRO A 343 33.13 11.05 -5.27
CA PRO A 343 32.00 10.13 -5.11
C PRO A 343 32.32 8.89 -4.27
N ARG A 344 33.60 8.50 -4.17
CA ARG A 344 34.03 7.32 -3.41
C ARG A 344 34.10 7.60 -1.92
N THR A 345 34.60 8.78 -1.54
CA THR A 345 34.88 9.13 -0.14
C THR A 345 33.87 10.11 0.45
N GLY A 346 33.28 10.98 -0.37
CA GLY A 346 32.47 12.13 0.05
C GLY A 346 33.29 13.35 0.45
N SER A 347 34.62 13.34 0.22
CA SER A 347 35.48 14.50 0.51
C SER A 347 35.07 15.68 -0.36
N ILE A 348 35.01 16.88 0.22
CA ILE A 348 34.68 18.11 -0.50
C ILE A 348 35.94 18.61 -1.19
N GLU A 349 35.82 18.92 -2.48
CA GLU A 349 36.88 19.44 -3.33
C GLU A 349 36.55 20.88 -3.76
N ASP A 350 37.59 21.67 -4.06
CA ASP A 350 37.42 23.07 -4.44
C ASP A 350 36.91 23.24 -5.89
N ASP A 351 37.24 22.30 -6.78
CA ASP A 351 36.99 22.40 -8.23
C ASP A 351 36.39 21.11 -8.83
N PRO A 352 35.57 21.22 -9.90
CA PRO A 352 35.07 20.07 -10.65
C PRO A 352 36.19 19.43 -11.49
N GLY A 353 36.98 18.57 -10.86
CA GLY A 353 38.05 17.79 -11.50
C GLY A 353 37.60 16.48 -12.15
N GLU A 354 38.55 15.74 -12.73
CA GLU A 354 38.31 14.38 -13.25
C GLU A 354 37.93 13.43 -12.11
N GLY A 355 36.83 12.69 -12.27
CA GLY A 355 36.31 11.79 -11.24
C GLY A 355 35.54 12.49 -10.10
N ILE A 356 35.41 13.82 -10.13
CA ILE A 356 34.65 14.60 -9.14
C ILE A 356 33.21 14.84 -9.63
N ILE A 357 32.26 14.80 -8.69
CA ILE A 357 30.86 15.06 -8.98
C ILE A 357 30.43 16.42 -8.40
N SER A 358 29.75 17.21 -9.22
CA SER A 358 29.12 18.48 -8.82
C SER A 358 27.64 18.26 -8.56
N LEU A 359 27.18 18.51 -7.33
CA LEU A 359 25.79 18.33 -6.92
C LEU A 359 25.19 19.65 -6.44
N GLN A 360 23.94 19.90 -6.79
CA GLN A 360 23.22 21.10 -6.37
C GLN A 360 22.70 20.91 -4.93
N VAL A 361 22.98 21.87 -4.05
CA VAL A 361 22.51 21.87 -2.66
C VAL A 361 21.07 22.37 -2.59
N ALA A 362 20.20 21.64 -1.89
CA ALA A 362 18.81 22.04 -1.67
C ALA A 362 18.70 22.92 -0.42
N GLU A 363 18.05 24.08 -0.54
CA GLU A 363 17.78 24.95 0.60
C GLU A 363 16.89 24.23 1.62
N CYS A 364 17.32 24.27 2.88
CA CYS A 364 16.60 23.68 3.99
C CYS A 364 16.18 24.74 5.01
N VAL A 365 14.97 24.60 5.56
CA VAL A 365 14.42 25.48 6.60
C VAL A 365 14.38 24.72 7.92
N ASP A 366 14.74 25.39 9.01
CA ASP A 366 14.64 24.83 10.36
C ASP A 366 13.18 24.66 10.78
N ASP A 367 12.88 23.52 11.39
CA ASP A 367 11.63 23.28 12.10
C ASP A 367 11.88 23.25 13.61
N ASP A 368 11.29 24.23 14.31
CA ASP A 368 11.48 24.41 15.76
C ASP A 368 10.89 23.26 16.60
N HIS A 369 9.91 22.53 16.06
CA HIS A 369 9.27 21.42 16.77
C HIS A 369 10.14 20.18 16.74
N ASP A 370 10.61 19.82 15.55
CA ASP A 370 11.40 18.60 15.32
C ASP A 370 12.91 18.81 15.49
N ARG A 371 13.36 20.08 15.59
CA ARG A 371 14.78 20.47 15.59
C ARG A 371 15.54 19.87 14.40
N LYS A 372 14.88 19.77 13.26
CA LYS A 372 15.39 19.20 12.01
C LYS A 372 15.28 20.21 10.87
N LYS A 373 16.25 20.19 9.96
CA LYS A 373 16.24 20.94 8.70
C LYS A 373 15.47 20.18 7.63
N TYR A 374 14.46 20.80 7.05
CA TYR A 374 13.61 20.22 6.00
C TYR A 374 13.81 20.95 4.66
N VAL A 375 13.87 20.21 3.56
CA VAL A 375 13.99 20.81 2.23
C VAL A 375 12.78 21.70 1.94
N LYS A 376 13.02 22.96 1.54
CA LYS A 376 11.99 23.98 1.29
C LYS A 376 11.12 23.63 0.08
N ALA A 377 11.76 23.29 -1.03
CA ALA A 377 11.13 22.94 -2.29
C ALA A 377 11.99 21.93 -3.07
N CYS A 378 11.33 21.10 -3.89
CA CYS A 378 12.03 20.24 -4.83
C CYS A 378 12.70 21.09 -5.91
N LEU A 379 14.03 20.99 -6.01
CA LEU A 379 14.85 21.68 -7.02
C LEU A 379 14.52 21.28 -8.47
N ALA A 380 13.73 20.22 -8.69
CA ALA A 380 13.32 19.74 -10.03
C ALA A 380 11.95 20.25 -10.50
N CYS A 381 10.94 20.20 -9.63
CA CYS A 381 9.55 20.51 -10.00
C CYS A 381 8.89 21.60 -9.15
N GLY A 382 9.61 22.19 -8.20
CA GLY A 382 9.14 23.28 -7.35
C GLY A 382 8.13 22.86 -6.28
N GLU A 383 7.91 21.56 -6.09
CA GLU A 383 6.96 21.10 -5.08
C GLU A 383 7.47 21.48 -3.68
N LYS A 384 6.64 22.19 -2.93
CA LYS A 384 6.88 22.57 -1.54
C LYS A 384 6.32 21.54 -0.58
N LYS A 385 6.47 21.78 0.73
CA LYS A 385 5.82 20.95 1.74
C LYS A 385 4.29 20.96 1.55
N GLY A 386 3.72 19.79 1.28
CA GLY A 386 2.28 19.57 1.17
C GLY A 386 1.69 19.12 2.51
N ALA A 387 1.13 17.90 2.54
CA ALA A 387 0.69 17.26 3.78
C ALA A 387 1.86 16.71 4.65
N PHE A 388 3.10 16.82 4.18
CA PHE A 388 4.31 16.29 4.82
C PHE A 388 5.24 17.44 5.23
N ALA A 389 6.23 17.14 6.08
CA ALA A 389 7.20 18.12 6.55
C ALA A 389 8.11 18.69 5.42
N GLU A 390 8.49 17.84 4.46
CA GLU A 390 9.30 18.21 3.28
C GLU A 390 8.79 17.48 2.02
N PRO A 391 9.09 17.99 0.81
CA PRO A 391 8.63 17.39 -0.46
C PRO A 391 9.38 16.10 -0.83
N LEU A 392 10.44 15.77 -0.11
CA LEU A 392 11.27 14.58 -0.33
C LEU A 392 10.90 13.45 0.63
N THR A 393 11.23 12.22 0.24
CA THR A 393 11.04 11.02 1.05
C THR A 393 12.15 10.02 0.80
N THR A 394 12.50 9.23 1.81
CA THR A 394 13.27 8.01 1.59
C THR A 394 12.43 7.02 0.77
N ILE A 395 13.12 6.05 0.14
CA ILE A 395 12.47 4.89 -0.48
C ILE A 395 12.00 3.94 0.64
N TYR A 396 10.87 4.27 1.24
CA TYR A 396 10.23 3.50 2.31
C TYR A 396 8.73 3.44 2.04
N ALA A 397 8.20 2.24 1.81
CA ALA A 397 6.78 2.04 1.55
C ALA A 397 5.93 2.09 2.82
N GLY A 398 6.53 1.93 4.00
CA GLY A 398 5.80 1.74 5.25
C GLY A 398 5.40 0.29 5.48
N ASP A 399 5.45 -0.13 6.74
CA ASP A 399 4.94 -1.44 7.17
C ASP A 399 3.44 -1.57 6.91
N GLU A 400 2.69 -0.47 7.00
CA GLU A 400 1.25 -0.42 6.70
C GLU A 400 0.95 -0.80 5.24
N SER A 401 1.72 -0.27 4.28
CA SER A 401 1.53 -0.59 2.85
C SER A 401 1.81 -2.05 2.56
N THR A 402 2.87 -2.60 3.15
CA THR A 402 3.24 -4.01 3.00
C THR A 402 2.18 -4.92 3.62
N SER A 403 1.72 -4.56 4.83
CA SER A 403 0.65 -5.26 5.53
C SER A 403 -0.67 -5.20 4.75
N ALA A 404 -1.00 -4.06 4.14
CA ALA A 404 -2.22 -3.91 3.36
C ALA A 404 -2.17 -4.75 2.08
N MET A 405 -1.04 -4.75 1.37
CA MET A 405 -0.84 -5.58 0.18
C MET A 405 -0.88 -7.08 0.53
N ALA A 406 -0.15 -7.50 1.56
CA ALA A 406 -0.19 -8.89 2.03
C ALA A 406 -1.62 -9.30 2.44
N THR A 407 -2.33 -8.43 3.16
CA THR A 407 -3.73 -8.66 3.57
C THR A 407 -4.63 -8.83 2.34
N GLN A 408 -4.52 -7.95 1.35
CA GLN A 408 -5.32 -8.02 0.13
C GLN A 408 -5.02 -9.30 -0.67
N THR A 409 -3.74 -9.60 -0.91
CA THR A 409 -3.32 -10.80 -1.67
C THR A 409 -3.75 -12.08 -0.96
N LEU A 410 -3.58 -12.16 0.37
CA LEU A 410 -4.04 -13.30 1.14
C LEU A 410 -5.55 -13.42 1.11
N LEU A 411 -6.29 -12.32 1.30
CA LEU A 411 -7.75 -12.32 1.23
C LEU A 411 -8.23 -12.85 -0.11
N GLU A 412 -7.66 -12.40 -1.23
CA GLU A 412 -7.99 -12.86 -2.58
C GLU A 412 -7.68 -14.34 -2.81
N ALA A 413 -6.56 -14.83 -2.25
CA ALA A 413 -6.14 -16.21 -2.33
C ALA A 413 -7.00 -17.18 -1.49
N LEU A 414 -7.75 -16.67 -0.50
CA LEU A 414 -8.66 -17.51 0.29
C LEU A 414 -9.78 -18.10 -0.58
N PRO A 415 -10.29 -19.29 -0.25
CA PRO A 415 -11.46 -19.84 -0.95
C PRO A 415 -12.71 -19.01 -0.65
N ALA A 416 -13.61 -18.94 -1.63
CA ALA A 416 -14.93 -18.36 -1.45
C ALA A 416 -15.76 -19.16 -0.43
N LYS A 417 -16.67 -18.49 0.28
CA LYS A 417 -17.71 -19.16 1.06
C LYS A 417 -18.90 -19.44 0.14
N LEU A 418 -19.26 -20.73 0.04
CA LEU A 418 -20.48 -21.16 -0.65
C LEU A 418 -21.71 -20.38 -0.14
N ASP A 419 -22.59 -20.02 -1.07
CA ASP A 419 -23.85 -19.30 -0.82
C ASP A 419 -23.73 -17.97 -0.07
N SER A 420 -22.53 -17.38 0.01
CA SER A 420 -22.36 -16.07 0.63
C SER A 420 -22.75 -14.97 -0.35
N ASP A 421 -23.71 -14.11 0.01
CA ASP A 421 -24.04 -12.87 -0.71
C ASP A 421 -23.13 -11.68 -0.36
N ALA A 422 -22.10 -11.93 0.46
CA ALA A 422 -21.15 -10.91 0.87
C ALA A 422 -20.17 -10.53 -0.26
N PRO A 423 -19.53 -9.35 -0.18
CA PRO A 423 -18.40 -8.98 -1.03
C PRO A 423 -17.30 -10.04 -1.03
N MET A 424 -16.50 -10.10 -2.10
CA MET A 424 -15.41 -11.09 -2.26
C MET A 424 -15.87 -12.55 -2.09
N GLN A 425 -17.16 -12.82 -2.35
CA GLN A 425 -17.79 -14.15 -2.18
C GLN A 425 -17.63 -14.68 -0.74
N GLY A 426 -17.69 -13.80 0.26
CA GLY A 426 -17.66 -14.19 1.67
C GLY A 426 -16.29 -14.56 2.24
N ARG A 427 -15.21 -14.34 1.48
CA ARG A 427 -13.84 -14.41 1.99
C ARG A 427 -13.68 -13.51 3.21
N SER A 428 -13.00 -14.01 4.23
CA SER A 428 -12.80 -13.29 5.49
C SER A 428 -11.38 -13.49 5.98
N LEU A 429 -10.68 -12.38 6.19
CA LEU A 429 -9.35 -12.33 6.77
C LEU A 429 -9.38 -11.38 7.97
N LEU A 430 -8.72 -11.77 9.05
CA LEU A 430 -8.56 -10.93 10.23
C LEU A 430 -7.11 -10.46 10.27
N ALA A 431 -6.90 -9.16 10.17
CA ALA A 431 -5.59 -8.53 10.24
C ALA A 431 -5.48 -7.69 11.52
N PHE A 432 -4.34 -7.77 12.19
CA PHE A 432 -4.04 -7.04 13.41
C PHE A 432 -2.75 -6.23 13.24
N SER A 433 -2.66 -5.12 13.96
CA SER A 433 -1.41 -4.39 14.16
C SER A 433 -1.16 -4.27 15.66
N ASP A 434 0.09 -4.51 16.07
CA ASP A 434 0.52 -4.46 17.47
C ASP A 434 0.57 -3.02 18.02
N ASN A 435 0.62 -2.02 17.13
CA ASN A 435 0.53 -0.62 17.51
C ASN A 435 -0.92 -0.12 17.44
N ARG A 436 -1.43 0.39 18.58
CA ARG A 436 -2.79 0.94 18.70
C ARG A 436 -3.09 2.10 17.75
N GLN A 437 -2.09 2.92 17.44
CA GLN A 437 -2.26 4.05 16.50
C GLN A 437 -2.31 3.51 15.07
N ASP A 438 -1.33 2.71 14.68
CA ASP A 438 -1.25 2.12 13.33
C ASP A 438 -2.49 1.25 13.05
N ALA A 439 -2.98 0.47 14.01
CA ALA A 439 -4.22 -0.30 13.88
C ALA A 439 -5.45 0.57 13.56
N ALA A 440 -5.55 1.76 14.17
CA ALA A 440 -6.67 2.67 13.95
C ALA A 440 -6.62 3.36 12.57
N PHE A 441 -5.41 3.56 12.03
CA PHE A 441 -5.22 4.09 10.68
C PHE A 441 -5.24 2.99 9.60
N PHE A 442 -4.89 1.76 9.96
CA PHE A 442 -4.77 0.64 9.04
C PHE A 442 -6.11 0.25 8.40
N ALA A 443 -7.18 0.12 9.18
CA ALA A 443 -8.49 -0.24 8.63
C ALA A 443 -9.00 0.74 7.55
N PRO A 444 -9.08 2.07 7.80
CA PRO A 444 -9.50 3.01 6.77
C PRO A 444 -8.46 3.17 5.64
N PHE A 445 -7.18 2.90 5.89
CA PHE A 445 -6.15 2.85 4.85
C PHE A 445 -6.38 1.65 3.92
N LEU A 446 -6.55 0.44 4.47
CA LEU A 446 -6.80 -0.79 3.74
C LEU A 446 -8.07 -0.70 2.90
N GLU A 447 -9.17 -0.17 3.47
CA GLU A 447 -10.42 0.04 2.73
C GLU A 447 -10.20 0.98 1.53
N ARG A 448 -9.44 2.07 1.71
CA ARG A 448 -9.15 3.03 0.64
C ARG A 448 -8.28 2.41 -0.44
N ILE A 449 -7.19 1.73 -0.07
CA ILE A 449 -6.26 1.09 -1.03
C ILE A 449 -6.98 -0.02 -1.79
N SER A 450 -7.71 -0.90 -1.09
CA SER A 450 -8.49 -1.97 -1.72
C SER A 450 -9.51 -1.41 -2.73
N ARG A 451 -10.17 -0.29 -2.40
CA ARG A 451 -11.08 0.40 -3.32
C ARG A 451 -10.36 0.96 -4.55
N VAL A 452 -9.23 1.64 -4.37
CA VAL A 452 -8.43 2.22 -5.47
C VAL A 452 -7.92 1.12 -6.40
N GLU A 453 -7.34 0.06 -5.85
CA GLU A 453 -6.80 -1.06 -6.63
C GLU A 453 -7.90 -1.85 -7.36
N ALA A 454 -9.08 -2.04 -6.75
CA ALA A 454 -10.22 -2.63 -7.45
C ALA A 454 -10.66 -1.81 -8.66
N VAL A 455 -10.76 -0.48 -8.50
CA VAL A 455 -11.11 0.43 -9.61
C VAL A 455 -10.04 0.40 -10.70
N ARG A 456 -8.75 0.44 -10.32
CA ARG A 456 -7.62 0.36 -11.26
C ARG A 456 -7.58 -0.95 -12.02
N GLY A 457 -7.76 -2.08 -11.34
CA GLY A 457 -7.84 -3.40 -11.97
C GLY A 457 -8.97 -3.46 -13.00
N ALA A 458 -10.13 -2.89 -12.67
CA ALA A 458 -11.26 -2.80 -13.60
C ALA A 458 -11.02 -1.84 -14.77
N ILE A 459 -10.29 -0.72 -14.57
CA ILE A 459 -9.87 0.18 -15.66
C ILE A 459 -8.93 -0.56 -16.62
N ILE A 460 -7.91 -1.23 -16.10
CA ILE A 460 -6.95 -1.98 -16.92
C ILE A 460 -7.66 -3.08 -17.71
N ASP A 461 -8.56 -3.84 -17.08
CA ASP A 461 -9.31 -4.89 -17.75
C ASP A 461 -10.23 -4.34 -18.84
N ALA A 462 -10.85 -3.18 -18.62
CA ALA A 462 -11.65 -2.49 -19.63
C ALA A 462 -10.81 -2.04 -20.84
N VAL A 463 -9.71 -1.31 -20.59
CA VAL A 463 -8.82 -0.78 -21.64
C VAL A 463 -8.10 -1.91 -22.40
N ARG A 464 -7.90 -3.09 -21.80
CA ARG A 464 -7.36 -4.27 -22.51
C ARG A 464 -8.38 -4.99 -23.38
N SER A 465 -9.66 -4.86 -23.05
CA SER A 465 -10.74 -5.56 -23.75
C SER A 465 -11.31 -4.76 -24.92
N GLU A 466 -11.24 -3.44 -24.84
CA GLU A 466 -11.91 -2.51 -25.74
C GLU A 466 -10.96 -1.37 -26.13
N GLU A 467 -11.03 -0.95 -27.39
CA GLU A 467 -10.23 0.16 -27.93
C GLU A 467 -10.99 1.49 -27.80
N ASP A 468 -10.26 2.60 -27.63
CA ASP A 468 -10.76 3.98 -27.68
C ASP A 468 -12.02 4.26 -26.83
N LEU A 469 -11.92 3.99 -25.53
CA LEU A 469 -12.99 4.26 -24.58
C LEU A 469 -13.02 5.74 -24.14
N SER A 470 -14.14 6.42 -24.39
CA SER A 470 -14.45 7.70 -23.75
C SER A 470 -14.57 7.52 -22.22
N ILE A 471 -14.40 8.61 -21.45
CA ILE A 471 -14.52 8.55 -19.98
C ILE A 471 -15.83 7.93 -19.50
N THR A 472 -16.93 8.23 -20.20
CA THR A 472 -18.28 7.76 -19.85
C THR A 472 -18.43 6.27 -20.13
N ASN A 473 -17.90 5.80 -21.26
CA ASN A 473 -17.92 4.39 -21.63
C ASN A 473 -16.99 3.58 -20.71
N LEU A 474 -15.78 4.08 -20.46
CA LEU A 474 -14.84 3.49 -19.51
C LEU A 474 -15.47 3.35 -18.12
N SER A 475 -16.15 4.40 -17.63
CA SER A 475 -16.82 4.36 -16.33
C SER A 475 -17.95 3.32 -16.28
N ALA A 476 -18.70 3.15 -17.36
CA ALA A 476 -19.73 2.13 -17.46
C ALA A 476 -19.13 0.71 -17.45
N GLU A 477 -18.06 0.50 -18.21
CA GLU A 477 -17.34 -0.77 -18.31
C GLU A 477 -16.64 -1.18 -17.01
N VAL A 478 -16.04 -0.21 -16.31
CA VAL A 478 -15.49 -0.39 -14.96
C VAL A 478 -16.60 -0.79 -13.98
N GLY A 479 -17.73 -0.09 -14.01
CA GLY A 479 -18.89 -0.39 -13.16
C GLY A 479 -19.45 -1.79 -13.42
N ALA A 480 -19.54 -2.22 -14.68
CA ALA A 480 -20.01 -3.54 -15.06
C ALA A 480 -19.10 -4.67 -14.55
N ARG A 481 -17.77 -4.50 -14.65
CA ARG A 481 -16.77 -5.44 -14.13
C ARG A 481 -16.83 -5.54 -12.61
N LEU A 482 -16.81 -4.40 -11.92
CA LEU A 482 -16.89 -4.36 -10.45
C LEU A 482 -18.19 -4.96 -9.90
N LYS A 483 -19.31 -4.81 -10.63
CA LYS A 483 -20.60 -5.41 -10.25
C LYS A 483 -20.53 -6.94 -10.22
N LYS A 484 -19.76 -7.60 -11.10
CA LYS A 484 -19.55 -9.06 -11.08
C LYS A 484 -18.92 -9.53 -9.77
N HIS A 485 -18.08 -8.69 -9.17
CA HIS A 485 -17.43 -8.95 -7.89
C HIS A 485 -18.21 -8.42 -6.67
N ARG A 486 -19.47 -7.97 -6.88
CA ARG A 486 -20.35 -7.42 -5.84
C ARG A 486 -19.70 -6.27 -5.07
N PHE A 487 -18.91 -5.47 -5.77
CA PHE A 487 -18.29 -4.27 -5.23
C PHE A 487 -19.36 -3.27 -4.79
N ARG A 488 -19.15 -2.62 -3.64
CA ARG A 488 -20.07 -1.66 -3.04
C ARG A 488 -19.34 -0.38 -2.73
N VAL A 489 -19.98 0.75 -3.02
CA VAL A 489 -19.46 2.08 -2.69
C VAL A 489 -20.41 2.68 -1.65
N PHE A 490 -19.86 3.21 -0.57
CA PHE A 490 -20.61 3.87 0.49
C PHE A 490 -20.36 5.36 0.45
N ASP A 491 -21.36 6.14 0.90
CA ASP A 491 -21.17 7.55 1.14
C ASP A 491 -20.34 7.78 2.42
N ARG A 492 -19.59 8.89 2.48
CA ARG A 492 -18.77 9.21 3.65
C ARG A 492 -19.61 9.73 4.82
N GLY A 493 -20.71 10.42 4.53
CA GLY A 493 -21.66 10.95 5.51
C GLY A 493 -22.65 9.90 6.00
N ASP A 494 -22.97 8.91 5.16
CA ASP A 494 -23.88 7.81 5.49
C ASP A 494 -23.33 6.43 5.05
N GLN A 495 -22.95 5.60 6.02
CA GLN A 495 -22.48 4.23 5.80
C GLN A 495 -23.57 3.17 6.05
N SER A 496 -24.83 3.58 6.27
CA SER A 496 -25.92 2.66 6.56
C SER A 496 -26.33 1.80 5.35
N ALA A 497 -26.16 2.34 4.14
CA ALA A 497 -26.46 1.66 2.89
C ALA A 497 -25.45 2.03 1.79
N PRO A 498 -25.16 1.11 0.84
CA PRO A 498 -24.35 1.44 -0.31
C PRO A 498 -25.10 2.35 -1.29
N LEU A 499 -24.35 3.17 -2.03
CA LEU A 499 -24.86 3.98 -3.14
C LEU A 499 -25.50 3.10 -4.21
N SER A 500 -26.54 3.62 -4.86
CA SER A 500 -27.27 2.90 -5.91
C SER A 500 -27.72 3.84 -7.03
N GLY A 501 -28.23 3.28 -8.14
CA GLY A 501 -28.80 4.07 -9.23
C GLY A 501 -27.82 5.08 -9.83
N THR A 502 -28.28 6.33 -9.95
CA THR A 502 -27.53 7.44 -10.54
C THR A 502 -26.36 7.88 -9.66
N GLU A 503 -26.54 7.94 -8.35
CA GLU A 503 -25.48 8.34 -7.40
C GLU A 503 -24.26 7.43 -7.49
N LEU A 504 -24.49 6.10 -7.63
CA LEU A 504 -23.41 5.15 -7.85
C LEU A 504 -22.70 5.40 -9.20
N LYS A 505 -23.45 5.68 -10.27
CA LYS A 505 -22.87 5.93 -11.59
C LYS A 505 -22.00 7.18 -11.60
N ASP A 506 -22.49 8.27 -11.00
CA ASP A 506 -21.75 9.52 -10.94
C ASP A 506 -20.54 9.39 -10.02
N ARG A 507 -20.68 8.68 -8.90
CA ARG A 507 -19.55 8.34 -8.03
C ARG A 507 -18.48 7.51 -8.73
N MET A 508 -18.88 6.50 -9.50
CA MET A 508 -17.95 5.69 -10.28
C MET A 508 -17.25 6.51 -11.37
N THR A 509 -18.00 7.37 -12.06
CA THR A 509 -17.44 8.28 -13.06
C THR A 509 -16.40 9.20 -12.41
N ALA A 510 -16.71 9.76 -11.24
CA ALA A 510 -15.78 10.61 -10.52
C ALA A 510 -14.51 9.88 -10.07
N LEU A 511 -14.62 8.63 -9.61
CA LEU A 511 -13.45 7.82 -9.23
C LEU A 511 -12.56 7.49 -10.45
N VAL A 512 -13.15 7.15 -11.60
CA VAL A 512 -12.40 6.87 -12.83
C VAL A 512 -11.75 8.15 -13.36
N THR A 513 -12.48 9.27 -13.41
CA THR A 513 -11.94 10.58 -13.79
C THR A 513 -10.83 11.03 -12.84
N ALA A 514 -10.96 10.79 -11.54
CA ALA A 514 -9.90 11.06 -10.58
C ALA A 514 -8.61 10.31 -10.93
N GLU A 515 -8.68 9.02 -11.27
CA GLU A 515 -7.50 8.24 -11.69
C GLU A 515 -6.84 8.81 -12.95
N ILE A 516 -7.62 9.25 -13.93
CA ILE A 516 -7.13 9.78 -15.21
C ILE A 516 -6.57 11.21 -15.09
N THR A 517 -7.03 11.95 -14.07
CA THR A 517 -6.58 13.30 -13.75
C THR A 517 -5.52 13.35 -12.64
N LEU A 518 -5.12 12.18 -12.09
CA LEU A 518 -4.00 12.11 -11.15
C LEU A 518 -2.78 12.74 -11.81
N GLY A 519 -2.36 13.86 -11.24
CA GLY A 519 -1.43 14.75 -11.91
C GLY A 519 -0.09 14.09 -12.24
N GLY A 520 0.61 14.57 -13.27
CA GLY A 520 1.99 14.20 -13.66
C GLY A 520 3.06 14.73 -12.70
N ARG A 521 2.62 14.86 -11.46
CA ARG A 521 3.28 15.20 -10.22
C ARG A 521 3.14 14.01 -9.25
N GLY A 522 2.80 12.81 -9.71
CA GLY A 522 2.82 11.60 -8.91
C GLY A 522 3.20 10.38 -9.76
N ARG A 523 4.14 9.56 -9.27
CA ARG A 523 4.56 8.30 -9.89
C ARG A 523 3.49 7.19 -9.82
N GLY A 524 2.28 7.52 -9.38
CA GLY A 524 1.30 6.54 -8.91
C GLY A 524 0.10 6.30 -9.83
N SER A 525 -0.05 7.00 -10.96
CA SER A 525 -1.19 6.81 -11.86
C SER A 525 -0.95 5.69 -12.87
N LEU A 526 -2.03 5.09 -13.38
CA LEU A 526 -1.95 4.08 -14.44
C LEU A 526 -1.25 4.60 -15.71
N GLU A 527 -1.46 5.87 -16.06
CA GLU A 527 -0.79 6.51 -17.20
C GLU A 527 0.73 6.64 -16.99
N ALA A 528 1.16 7.01 -15.77
CA ALA A 528 2.57 7.12 -15.44
C ALA A 528 3.31 5.76 -15.48
N TYR A 529 2.59 4.66 -15.20
CA TYR A 529 3.11 3.30 -15.36
C TYR A 529 3.08 2.78 -16.80
N GLY A 530 2.55 3.56 -17.76
CA GLY A 530 2.38 3.12 -19.15
C GLY A 530 1.32 2.04 -19.33
N LEU A 531 0.39 1.90 -18.38
CA LEU A 531 -0.70 0.92 -18.43
C LEU A 531 -1.93 1.44 -19.19
N LEU A 532 -2.03 2.75 -19.39
CA LEU A 532 -3.00 3.40 -20.27
C LEU A 532 -2.41 4.69 -20.85
N SER A 533 -3.05 5.22 -21.90
CA SER A 533 -2.76 6.54 -22.44
C SER A 533 -4.05 7.31 -22.68
N VAL A 534 -4.00 8.63 -22.52
CA VAL A 534 -5.15 9.50 -22.78
C VAL A 534 -4.92 10.27 -24.08
N ALA A 535 -5.81 10.09 -25.04
CA ALA A 535 -5.89 10.89 -26.26
C ALA A 535 -7.01 11.93 -26.12
N HIS A 536 -7.03 12.93 -27.00
CA HIS A 536 -8.12 13.91 -27.08
C HIS A 536 -8.62 13.95 -28.51
N ASP A 537 -9.93 13.82 -28.68
CA ASP A 537 -10.55 13.78 -30.00
C ASP A 537 -10.50 15.15 -30.70
N GLY A 538 -10.33 15.14 -32.02
CA GLY A 538 -10.38 16.35 -32.83
C GLY A 538 -9.12 17.21 -32.84
N LEU A 539 -8.05 16.80 -32.14
CA LEU A 539 -6.75 17.49 -32.13
C LEU A 539 -6.19 17.71 -33.54
N ASP A 540 -6.37 16.78 -34.48
CA ASP A 540 -5.89 16.89 -35.86
C ASP A 540 -6.42 18.15 -36.58
N LYS A 541 -7.64 18.59 -36.25
CA LYS A 541 -8.23 19.80 -36.85
C LYS A 541 -7.57 21.06 -36.28
N ILE A 542 -7.25 21.07 -35.00
CA ILE A 542 -6.55 22.16 -34.32
C ILE A 542 -5.11 22.22 -34.84
N GLU A 543 -4.45 21.07 -34.96
CA GLU A 543 -3.07 20.95 -35.47
C GLU A 543 -2.90 21.59 -36.85
N ARG A 544 -3.86 21.39 -37.75
CA ARG A 544 -3.85 22.02 -39.09
C ARG A 544 -3.93 23.55 -39.02
N ARG A 545 -4.74 24.10 -38.12
CA ARG A 545 -4.85 25.56 -37.94
C ARG A 545 -3.61 26.14 -37.28
N VAL A 546 -3.06 25.45 -36.27
CA VAL A 546 -1.78 25.82 -35.66
C VAL A 546 -0.67 25.83 -36.71
N SER A 547 -0.60 24.80 -37.55
CA SER A 547 0.40 24.70 -38.62
C SER A 547 0.27 25.85 -39.62
N GLN A 548 -0.96 26.21 -40.01
CA GLN A 548 -1.21 27.36 -40.87
C GLN A 548 -0.80 28.68 -40.20
N SER A 549 -1.15 28.86 -38.92
CA SER A 549 -0.74 30.04 -38.14
C SER A 549 0.79 30.16 -38.06
N LEU A 550 1.50 29.06 -37.85
CA LEU A 550 2.97 29.04 -37.83
C LEU A 550 3.60 29.33 -39.20
N GLU A 551 2.98 28.88 -40.29
CA GLU A 551 3.36 29.28 -41.66
C GLU A 551 3.21 30.79 -41.87
N ASP A 552 2.08 31.36 -41.44
CA ASP A 552 1.79 32.79 -41.56
C ASP A 552 2.78 33.65 -40.74
N HIS A 553 3.27 33.12 -39.61
CA HIS A 553 4.32 33.73 -38.79
C HIS A 553 5.75 33.49 -39.31
N GLY A 554 5.92 32.80 -40.45
CA GLY A 554 7.22 32.53 -41.06
C GLY A 554 8.06 31.48 -40.33
N LYS A 555 7.46 30.63 -39.49
CA LYS A 555 8.12 29.56 -38.74
C LYS A 555 7.55 28.16 -39.02
N PRO A 556 7.50 27.70 -40.29
CA PRO A 556 6.91 26.42 -40.67
C PRO A 556 7.64 25.21 -40.06
N HIS A 557 8.91 25.35 -39.66
CA HIS A 557 9.67 24.30 -38.99
C HIS A 557 9.09 23.93 -37.61
N LEU A 558 8.32 24.84 -36.98
CA LEU A 558 7.70 24.60 -35.68
C LEU A 558 6.46 23.69 -35.76
N SER A 559 5.84 23.55 -36.94
CA SER A 559 4.65 22.71 -37.13
C SER A 559 4.89 21.26 -36.73
N ALA A 560 6.12 20.75 -36.87
CA ALA A 560 6.50 19.40 -36.45
C ALA A 560 6.34 19.15 -34.92
N TYR A 561 6.32 20.21 -34.11
CA TYR A 561 6.16 20.13 -32.66
C TYR A 561 4.73 20.41 -32.19
N ALA A 562 3.85 20.90 -33.06
CA ALA A 562 2.51 21.38 -32.69
C ALA A 562 1.68 20.32 -31.94
N SER A 563 1.61 19.10 -32.50
CA SER A 563 0.91 17.97 -31.87
C SER A 563 1.41 17.67 -30.46
N GLY A 564 2.74 17.64 -30.29
CA GLY A 564 3.38 17.36 -29.00
C GLY A 564 3.14 18.48 -27.98
N VAL A 565 3.24 19.74 -28.39
CA VAL A 565 2.99 20.91 -27.53
C VAL A 565 1.54 20.96 -27.06
N MET A 566 0.57 20.78 -27.96
CA MET A 566 -0.85 20.73 -27.58
C MET A 566 -1.13 19.60 -26.59
N ARG A 567 -0.63 18.38 -26.87
CA ARG A 567 -0.79 17.23 -25.96
C ARG A 567 -0.16 17.50 -24.59
N LEU A 568 1.01 18.15 -24.55
CA LEU A 568 1.68 18.50 -23.30
C LEU A 568 0.88 19.54 -22.49
N ILE A 569 0.33 20.57 -23.15
CA ILE A 569 -0.52 21.57 -22.50
C ILE A 569 -1.79 20.92 -21.94
N LEU A 570 -2.51 20.13 -22.75
CA LEU A 570 -3.73 19.43 -22.31
C LEU A 570 -3.45 18.44 -21.18
N MET A 571 -2.34 17.70 -21.26
CA MET A 571 -1.90 16.83 -20.17
C MET A 571 -1.66 17.64 -18.89
N MET A 572 -0.96 18.78 -18.96
CA MET A 572 -0.73 19.65 -17.80
C MET A 572 -2.04 20.20 -17.22
N MET A 573 -3.00 20.58 -18.07
CA MET A 573 -4.33 21.03 -17.66
C MET A 573 -5.13 19.91 -16.97
N ARG A 574 -5.24 18.74 -17.60
CA ARG A 574 -5.92 17.55 -17.05
C ARG A 574 -5.33 17.15 -15.70
N GLN A 575 -4.00 17.10 -15.62
CA GLN A 575 -3.25 16.76 -14.40
C GLN A 575 -3.35 17.80 -13.29
N SER A 576 -3.74 19.03 -13.63
CA SER A 576 -4.12 20.05 -12.66
C SER A 576 -5.58 19.98 -12.22
N ARG A 577 -6.39 19.15 -12.89
CA ARG A 577 -7.85 19.06 -12.79
C ARG A 577 -8.58 20.32 -13.27
N ALA A 578 -8.01 20.98 -14.27
CA ALA A 578 -8.73 21.93 -15.10
C ALA A 578 -9.57 21.14 -16.11
N ILE A 579 -10.67 20.57 -15.63
CA ILE A 579 -11.62 19.73 -16.38
C ILE A 579 -13.04 20.27 -16.20
N SER A 580 -13.96 19.88 -17.09
CA SER A 580 -15.39 20.17 -16.89
C SER A 580 -15.97 19.32 -15.76
N ASP A 581 -17.14 19.70 -15.26
CA ASP A 581 -17.91 18.94 -14.28
C ASP A 581 -18.77 17.82 -14.93
N LEU A 582 -18.57 17.55 -16.23
CA LEU A 582 -19.35 16.60 -17.03
C LEU A 582 -20.88 16.82 -16.92
N ASP A 583 -21.33 18.05 -17.16
CA ASP A 583 -22.73 18.47 -17.07
C ASP A 583 -23.30 18.30 -15.65
N GLY A 584 -22.49 18.68 -14.65
CA GLY A 584 -22.83 18.60 -13.23
C GLY A 584 -22.78 17.18 -12.63
N ARG A 585 -22.22 16.20 -13.34
CA ARG A 585 -22.06 14.82 -12.84
C ARG A 585 -20.86 14.66 -11.89
N LEU A 586 -19.93 15.61 -11.91
CA LEU A 586 -18.76 15.64 -11.05
C LEU A 586 -18.86 16.79 -10.06
N ASP A 587 -18.91 16.49 -8.77
CA ASP A 587 -18.64 17.48 -7.73
C ASP A 587 -17.12 17.71 -7.65
N LEU A 588 -16.62 18.74 -8.35
CA LEU A 588 -15.21 19.12 -8.34
C LEU A 588 -14.71 19.59 -6.95
N GLY A 589 -15.62 19.93 -6.05
CA GLY A 589 -15.34 20.31 -4.66
C GLY A 589 -15.16 19.12 -3.71
N ASP A 590 -15.57 17.91 -4.08
CA ASP A 590 -15.56 16.75 -3.18
C ASP A 590 -14.14 16.21 -2.90
N GLU A 591 -13.56 16.64 -1.79
CA GLU A 591 -12.26 16.16 -1.31
C GLU A 591 -12.21 14.64 -1.05
N ALA A 592 -13.34 13.95 -0.90
CA ALA A 592 -13.36 12.49 -0.77
C ALA A 592 -13.04 11.77 -2.09
N ILE A 593 -13.25 12.43 -3.24
CA ILE A 593 -12.83 11.95 -4.57
C ILE A 593 -11.43 12.47 -4.85
N TRP A 594 -11.25 13.78 -4.73
CA TRP A 594 -10.08 14.46 -5.26
C TRP A 594 -8.88 14.51 -4.31
N GLY A 595 -9.09 14.18 -3.04
CA GLY A 595 -8.11 14.31 -1.97
C GLY A 595 -8.25 15.61 -1.17
N ARG A 596 -7.74 15.57 0.05
CA ARG A 596 -7.82 16.69 1.00
C ARG A 596 -7.09 17.93 0.49
N GLY A 597 -7.73 19.09 0.53
CA GLY A 597 -7.19 20.37 0.03
C GLY A 597 -7.15 20.48 -1.49
N LEU A 598 -7.53 19.42 -2.21
CA LEU A 598 -7.48 19.36 -3.66
C LEU A 598 -8.85 19.69 -4.28
N GLY A 599 -9.98 19.51 -3.60
CA GLY A 599 -11.30 19.88 -4.11
C GLY A 599 -11.39 21.36 -4.53
N SER A 600 -11.85 21.62 -5.76
CA SER A 600 -12.01 22.98 -6.30
C SER A 600 -12.80 23.02 -7.61
N GLU A 601 -13.76 23.95 -7.70
CA GLU A 601 -14.45 24.33 -8.94
C GLU A 601 -13.75 25.46 -9.72
N ARG A 602 -12.55 25.87 -9.29
CA ARG A 602 -11.93 27.17 -9.66
C ARG A 602 -10.53 27.03 -10.23
N ILE A 603 -10.18 25.86 -10.75
CA ILE A 603 -8.88 25.63 -11.37
C ILE A 603 -8.98 26.07 -12.83
N SER A 604 -8.19 27.06 -13.22
CA SER A 604 -8.16 27.56 -14.59
C SER A 604 -6.74 27.75 -15.08
N TRP A 605 -6.60 27.93 -16.40
CA TRP A 605 -5.33 28.19 -17.07
C TRP A 605 -5.42 29.47 -17.89
N GLU A 606 -4.32 30.21 -17.92
CA GLU A 606 -4.11 31.36 -18.79
C GLU A 606 -2.83 31.15 -19.61
N LEU A 607 -2.69 31.85 -20.75
CA LEU A 607 -1.45 31.82 -21.52
C LEU A 607 -0.30 32.42 -20.71
N ARG A 608 -0.51 33.64 -20.20
CA ARG A 608 0.35 34.38 -19.28
C ARG A 608 -0.52 34.90 -18.13
N LYS A 609 0.04 35.09 -16.94
CA LYS A 609 -0.73 35.49 -15.75
C LYS A 609 -1.26 36.93 -15.93
N GLU A 610 -2.56 37.07 -16.07
CA GLU A 610 -3.25 38.38 -16.15
C GLU A 610 -4.03 38.67 -14.86
N SER A 611 -4.40 37.63 -14.11
CA SER A 611 -5.22 37.72 -12.89
C SER A 611 -4.45 37.37 -11.59
N ASN A 612 -4.82 38.02 -10.49
CA ASN A 612 -4.28 37.79 -9.15
C ASN A 612 -4.98 36.65 -8.38
N ALA A 613 -5.82 35.84 -9.02
CA ALA A 613 -6.50 34.75 -8.32
C ALA A 613 -5.55 33.58 -7.96
N SER A 614 -5.82 32.93 -6.83
CA SER A 614 -4.90 31.98 -6.19
C SER A 614 -4.82 30.58 -6.81
N ARG A 615 -5.70 30.24 -7.78
CA ARG A 615 -5.76 28.90 -8.42
C ARG A 615 -5.70 28.95 -9.95
N ILE A 616 -5.03 29.97 -10.48
CA ILE A 616 -4.76 30.11 -11.91
C ILE A 616 -3.37 29.56 -12.22
N ARG A 617 -3.31 28.63 -13.18
CA ARG A 617 -2.07 28.10 -13.76
C ARG A 617 -1.78 28.77 -15.10
N ARG A 618 -0.57 28.57 -15.61
CA ARG A 618 -0.08 29.27 -16.80
C ARG A 618 0.69 28.37 -17.74
N VAL A 619 0.52 28.57 -19.03
CA VAL A 619 1.28 27.87 -20.08
C VAL A 619 2.69 28.48 -20.19
N LEU A 620 2.75 29.80 -20.31
CA LEU A 620 3.98 30.57 -20.41
C LEU A 620 4.28 31.34 -19.11
N PRO A 621 5.57 31.53 -18.78
CA PRO A 621 5.95 32.33 -17.63
C PRO A 621 5.65 33.82 -17.83
N THR A 622 5.47 34.54 -16.72
CA THR A 622 5.30 36.00 -16.73
C THR A 622 6.59 36.70 -17.13
N ARG A 623 7.73 36.25 -16.57
CA ARG A 623 9.05 36.81 -16.87
C ARG A 623 9.80 35.88 -17.84
N PRO A 624 10.52 36.41 -18.85
CA PRO A 624 11.26 35.58 -19.81
C PRO A 624 12.33 34.66 -19.19
N ARG A 625 12.77 34.97 -17.96
CA ARG A 625 13.82 34.24 -17.23
C ARG A 625 13.27 33.03 -16.47
N ASP A 626 11.97 32.99 -16.20
CA ASP A 626 11.37 31.89 -15.45
C ASP A 626 11.21 30.66 -16.37
N LYS A 627 11.38 29.47 -15.80
CA LYS A 627 11.28 28.21 -16.52
C LYS A 627 10.01 27.48 -16.11
N THR A 628 8.98 27.46 -16.97
CA THR A 628 7.84 26.55 -16.81
C THR A 628 8.18 25.16 -17.33
N ARG A 629 7.44 24.12 -16.93
CA ARG A 629 7.62 22.75 -17.45
C ARG A 629 7.60 22.69 -18.98
N LEU A 630 6.68 23.42 -19.62
CA LEU A 630 6.58 23.47 -21.08
C LEU A 630 7.85 24.07 -21.69
N ILE A 631 8.28 25.22 -21.19
CA ILE A 631 9.49 25.89 -21.68
C ILE A 631 10.73 25.03 -21.49
N TRP A 632 10.84 24.32 -20.36
CA TRP A 632 11.96 23.42 -20.12
C TRP A 632 12.00 22.24 -21.10
N VAL A 633 10.85 21.65 -21.43
CA VAL A 633 10.80 20.62 -22.47
C VAL A 633 11.24 21.20 -23.82
N LEU A 634 10.70 22.37 -24.20
CA LEU A 634 10.96 22.95 -25.51
C LEU A 634 12.41 23.45 -25.65
N CYS A 635 12.93 24.16 -24.65
CA CYS A 635 14.27 24.76 -24.71
C CYS A 635 15.36 23.77 -24.29
N ASP A 636 15.25 23.18 -23.08
CA ASP A 636 16.33 22.38 -22.50
C ASP A 636 16.36 20.93 -23.04
N ARG A 637 15.21 20.36 -23.44
CA ARG A 637 15.14 18.99 -23.99
C ARG A 637 15.10 18.92 -25.51
N LEU A 638 14.36 19.81 -26.16
CA LEU A 638 14.20 19.82 -27.62
C LEU A 638 15.13 20.84 -28.32
N GLY A 639 15.83 21.67 -27.56
CA GLY A 639 16.83 22.60 -28.11
C GLY A 639 16.22 23.79 -28.87
N LEU A 640 14.93 24.08 -28.70
CA LEU A 640 14.30 25.24 -29.32
C LEU A 640 14.82 26.54 -28.71
N SER A 641 14.91 27.58 -29.54
CA SER A 641 15.15 28.93 -29.04
C SER A 641 13.97 29.37 -28.16
N ARG A 642 14.22 30.28 -27.23
CA ARG A 642 13.15 30.79 -26.37
C ARG A 642 12.02 31.46 -27.17
N GLU A 643 12.40 32.17 -28.23
CA GLU A 643 11.45 32.83 -29.13
C GLU A 643 10.57 31.79 -29.87
N ASP A 644 11.17 30.71 -30.35
CA ASP A 644 10.44 29.62 -31.02
C ASP A 644 9.51 28.88 -30.04
N ALA A 645 9.97 28.65 -28.81
CA ALA A 645 9.18 28.03 -27.75
C ALA A 645 7.96 28.88 -27.36
N ASP A 646 8.12 30.20 -27.24
CA ASP A 646 7.00 31.11 -27.01
C ASP A 646 6.06 31.11 -28.22
N THR A 647 6.60 31.26 -29.44
CA THR A 647 5.78 31.31 -30.67
C THR A 647 4.87 30.10 -30.82
N ILE A 648 5.42 28.88 -30.64
CA ILE A 648 4.62 27.66 -30.79
C ILE A 648 3.61 27.48 -29.66
N ALA A 649 3.96 27.85 -28.43
CA ALA A 649 3.05 27.77 -27.29
C ALA A 649 1.87 28.73 -27.45
N GLU A 650 2.11 29.97 -27.91
CA GLU A 650 1.08 30.97 -28.21
C GLU A 650 0.17 30.50 -29.34
N ALA A 651 0.73 30.06 -30.48
CA ALA A 651 -0.05 29.54 -31.60
C ALA A 651 -0.92 28.32 -31.21
N CYS A 652 -0.37 27.39 -30.43
CA CYS A 652 -1.14 26.25 -29.91
C CYS A 652 -2.26 26.72 -28.98
N TRP A 653 -1.97 27.61 -28.03
CA TRP A 653 -2.94 28.10 -27.06
C TRP A 653 -4.10 28.83 -27.73
N ASP A 654 -3.80 29.76 -28.64
CA ASP A 654 -4.81 30.58 -29.31
C ASP A 654 -5.78 29.71 -30.10
N GLU A 655 -5.29 28.71 -30.84
CA GLU A 655 -6.16 27.81 -31.61
C GLU A 655 -6.97 26.85 -30.72
N MET A 656 -6.42 26.41 -29.58
CA MET A 656 -7.15 25.60 -28.60
C MET A 656 -8.30 26.40 -27.96
N VAL A 657 -8.10 27.68 -27.64
CA VAL A 657 -9.12 28.54 -27.01
C VAL A 657 -10.10 29.13 -28.04
N TRP A 658 -9.64 29.50 -29.24
CA TRP A 658 -10.49 30.11 -30.28
C TRP A 658 -11.58 29.17 -30.79
N SER A 659 -11.29 27.87 -30.82
CA SER A 659 -12.25 26.81 -31.14
C SER A 659 -13.45 26.75 -30.19
N CYS A 660 -13.38 27.39 -29.02
CA CYS A 660 -14.48 27.51 -28.06
C CYS A 660 -15.42 28.70 -28.36
N HIS A 661 -15.06 29.64 -29.24
CA HIS A 661 -15.82 30.88 -29.45
C HIS A 661 -16.58 30.96 -30.78
N GLY A 662 -16.37 30.03 -31.72
CA GLY A 662 -16.99 30.05 -33.04
C GLY A 662 -17.77 28.77 -33.37
N LEU A 663 -19.10 28.86 -33.30
CA LEU A 663 -20.16 27.86 -33.58
C LEU A 663 -20.69 27.09 -32.34
N VAL A 664 -21.86 27.54 -31.88
CA VAL A 664 -22.75 26.94 -30.84
C VAL A 664 -22.17 27.07 -29.41
N PRO A 665 -22.98 27.45 -28.40
CA PRO A 665 -22.49 27.58 -27.02
C PRO A 665 -22.18 26.18 -26.50
N VAL A 666 -20.93 25.78 -26.65
CA VAL A 666 -20.37 24.63 -25.96
C VAL A 666 -19.58 25.28 -24.83
N SER A 667 -20.14 25.24 -23.60
CA SER A 667 -19.34 25.15 -22.38
C SER A 667 -18.19 24.18 -22.63
N PHE A 668 -17.05 24.29 -21.95
CA PHE A 668 -15.84 23.44 -21.95
C PHE A 668 -16.00 21.88 -22.08
N GLU A 669 -16.90 21.36 -22.91
CA GLU A 669 -17.58 20.04 -22.89
C GLU A 669 -17.07 19.12 -24.00
N GLN A 670 -16.33 19.62 -25.00
CA GLN A 670 -15.93 18.79 -26.15
C GLN A 670 -14.44 18.83 -26.53
N CYS A 671 -13.58 19.52 -25.78
CA CYS A 671 -12.13 19.54 -26.07
C CYS A 671 -11.24 18.94 -24.96
N LEU A 672 -11.80 18.55 -23.81
CA LEU A 672 -11.03 18.04 -22.67
C LEU A 672 -11.46 16.64 -22.20
N LEU A 673 -12.09 15.87 -23.08
CA LEU A 673 -12.28 14.43 -22.92
C LEU A 673 -11.68 13.67 -24.10
#